data_AF-A0A971X6C7-F1
#
_entry.id   AF-A0A971X6C7-F1
#
_cell.length_a   1.000
_cell.length_b   1.000
_cell.length_c   1.000
_cell.angle_alpha   90.00
_cell.angle_beta   90.00
_cell.angle_gamma   90.00
#
_symmetry.space_group_name_H-M   'P 1'
#
loop_
_entity.id
_entity.type
_entity.pdbx_description
1 polymer ?
#
loop_
_entity_poly.entity_id
_entity_poly.type
_entity_poly.pdbx_seq_one_letter_code
_entity_poly.pdbx_strand_id
1 'polypeptide(L)'
;MKKSVFFICVMPVLSLFLFIVPVLSACTPWEPYKQYIPKEMPVTTRHLRGLWISTVLNLDWPSAETRDLKDNEARIEKSKEELIFILDKAVEMNMNAVFFQVSPEGDALYQSELVPWSRYLTGTFGKNPGFDPLAFAIEEAHKRNLELHAWFNPYRVSMYTNSQTRQSLNIEKSVYKEHPDWIRAAMSRYVVDPGIPEARKWVISRVMEVVRNYDIDGIHFDDYFYYERTIGELKDQSTYKKYNQDEFDNIEDWRRNNTYLLVKELSKEINSAKSWVKFGISPGGVWANKKDGYPEGSNTKSPYTNYDINFADTKKWVEEELIDYIAPQIYFSFANSSASYGELASWWAGIVKNRNVHLYIGQAFYKINDDSDLYFKGNNVLKEFPSQLIFNAAQPYIMGSILFRAKNLTDSQKQPIVSLIKNELWQTKALVPVMEWKGGAPPRKPEVGTIEAYDDGVKITWHNNDPNTVYYAIYRFDKNTENYAESNTFTKNLIATVRKETGKTTIFYDDAIKTPDQAQYIVTALDRLHHESEGLIIGTSHSAYFVDISQNYLWAKEAVDSLYERKAFPGSESGLFQPHEKAKRGDFVVATIRTLGLFSEFDENFLDVFEDDYYYDEIGISKKLGIIGGKYFHPDEYITREEMIVILARALATSEYGIEPVNERILKQYADESEISSHARPAVAIMAKYGYVQGNNGCIFPKKFATRAEMSVILHRILQDIEQ
;
A
#
# COMPACT_ATOMS: atom_id res chain seq x y z
N MET A 1 -98.11 -16.14 33.70
CA MET A 1 -98.65 -17.40 33.13
C MET A 1 -97.50 -18.18 32.48
N LYS A 2 -97.31 -19.45 32.93
CA LYS A 2 -96.78 -20.67 32.25
C LYS A 2 -96.37 -20.50 30.76
N LYS A 3 -95.31 -21.08 30.19
CA LYS A 3 -94.58 -22.39 30.31
C LYS A 3 -93.26 -22.28 29.50
N SER A 4 -92.09 -22.69 30.01
CA SER A 4 -91.37 -23.97 29.75
C SER A 4 -90.86 -24.19 28.31
N VAL A 5 -89.57 -24.51 28.13
CA VAL A 5 -89.03 -25.87 27.82
C VAL A 5 -87.50 -25.79 27.55
N PHE A 6 -86.75 -26.72 28.17
CA PHE A 6 -85.35 -27.08 27.95
C PHE A 6 -85.25 -28.09 26.80
N PHE A 7 -84.22 -28.04 25.94
CA PHE A 7 -83.71 -29.25 25.25
C PHE A 7 -82.24 -29.10 24.81
N ILE A 8 -81.48 -30.18 25.07
CA ILE A 8 -80.08 -30.43 24.71
C ILE A 8 -80.05 -31.20 23.37
N CYS A 9 -79.10 -30.90 22.47
CA CYS A 9 -78.56 -31.82 21.44
C CYS A 9 -77.24 -31.25 20.89
N VAL A 10 -76.07 -31.79 21.30
CA VAL A 10 -75.26 -32.83 20.62
C VAL A 10 -74.74 -32.40 19.23
N MET A 11 -73.44 -32.06 19.19
CA MET A 11 -72.62 -31.89 17.99
C MET A 11 -72.40 -33.22 17.26
N PRO A 12 -72.25 -33.20 15.91
CA PRO A 12 -71.40 -34.14 15.22
C PRO A 12 -70.11 -33.45 14.72
N VAL A 13 -69.02 -34.18 14.93
CA VAL A 13 -67.66 -33.95 14.47
C VAL A 13 -67.62 -33.85 12.94
N LEU A 14 -67.07 -32.77 12.39
CA LEU A 14 -66.64 -32.69 11.00
C LEU A 14 -65.11 -32.54 10.96
N SER A 15 -64.47 -33.51 10.33
CA SER A 15 -63.03 -33.69 10.19
C SER A 15 -62.32 -32.45 9.62
N LEU A 16 -61.37 -31.92 10.38
CA LEU A 16 -60.40 -30.92 9.92
C LEU A 16 -59.40 -31.61 8.97
N PHE A 17 -59.51 -31.35 7.66
CA PHE A 17 -58.36 -31.53 6.77
C PHE A 17 -57.35 -30.43 7.11
N LEU A 18 -56.27 -30.80 7.82
CA LEU A 18 -55.09 -29.97 7.96
C LEU A 18 -54.45 -29.79 6.57
N PHE A 19 -54.76 -28.67 5.91
CA PHE A 19 -53.84 -28.12 4.92
C PHE A 19 -52.59 -27.67 5.68
N ILE A 20 -51.54 -28.49 5.64
CA ILE A 20 -50.19 -28.04 5.96
C ILE A 20 -49.84 -27.04 4.86
N VAL A 21 -50.08 -25.76 5.12
CA VAL A 21 -49.47 -24.69 4.34
C VAL A 21 -47.97 -24.82 4.60
N PRO A 22 -47.14 -25.13 3.59
CA PRO A 22 -45.70 -25.06 3.81
C PRO A 22 -45.42 -23.63 4.25
N VAL A 23 -44.84 -23.46 5.42
CA VAL A 23 -44.23 -22.20 5.82
C VAL A 23 -43.12 -21.96 4.80
N LEU A 24 -43.46 -21.27 3.71
CA LEU A 24 -42.50 -20.71 2.78
C LEU A 24 -41.65 -19.78 3.64
N SER A 25 -40.49 -20.27 4.06
CA SER A 25 -39.47 -19.42 4.68
C SER A 25 -39.27 -18.26 3.73
N ALA A 26 -39.61 -17.05 4.17
CA ALA A 26 -39.47 -15.86 3.35
C ALA A 26 -38.01 -15.82 2.85
N CYS A 27 -37.85 -15.83 1.53
CA CYS A 27 -36.54 -15.80 0.90
C CYS A 27 -35.83 -14.53 1.38
N THR A 28 -34.74 -14.69 2.11
CA THR A 28 -34.02 -13.53 2.66
C THR A 28 -33.29 -12.80 1.54
N PRO A 29 -33.08 -11.47 1.60
CA PRO A 29 -32.61 -10.68 0.45
C PRO A 29 -31.28 -11.11 -0.18
N TRP A 30 -30.42 -11.76 0.58
CA TRP A 30 -29.12 -12.27 0.14
C TRP A 30 -29.19 -13.66 -0.50
N GLU A 31 -30.30 -14.42 -0.39
CA GLU A 31 -30.38 -15.78 -0.96
C GLU A 31 -30.07 -15.84 -2.46
N PRO A 32 -30.53 -14.90 -3.32
CA PRO A 32 -30.13 -14.89 -4.73
C PRO A 32 -28.62 -14.77 -4.95
N TYR A 33 -27.90 -14.20 -3.98
CA TYR A 33 -26.48 -13.89 -4.04
C TYR A 33 -25.61 -14.78 -3.15
N LYS A 34 -26.22 -15.71 -2.40
CA LYS A 34 -25.56 -16.49 -1.35
C LYS A 34 -24.36 -17.30 -1.83
N GLN A 35 -24.41 -17.81 -3.06
CA GLN A 35 -23.27 -18.51 -3.67
C GLN A 35 -22.05 -17.61 -3.93
N TYR A 36 -22.25 -16.29 -3.96
CA TYR A 36 -21.22 -15.28 -4.17
C TYR A 36 -20.80 -14.58 -2.87
N ILE A 37 -21.40 -14.96 -1.74
CA ILE A 37 -21.09 -14.43 -0.41
C ILE A 37 -20.49 -15.59 0.40
N PRO A 38 -19.16 -15.76 0.40
CA PRO A 38 -18.52 -16.74 1.25
C PRO A 38 -18.83 -16.48 2.72
N LYS A 39 -18.65 -17.50 3.57
CA LYS A 39 -18.95 -17.39 5.01
C LYS A 39 -18.01 -16.43 5.74
N GLU A 40 -16.77 -16.36 5.27
CA GLU A 40 -15.70 -15.55 5.83
C GLU A 40 -15.24 -14.52 4.79
N MET A 41 -14.65 -13.43 5.26
CA MET A 41 -14.06 -12.44 4.38
C MET A 41 -12.89 -13.06 3.59
N PRO A 42 -12.87 -12.94 2.25
CA PRO A 42 -11.72 -13.31 1.45
C PRO A 42 -10.47 -12.52 1.85
N VAL A 43 -9.36 -13.23 1.98
CA VAL A 43 -8.04 -12.62 2.21
C VAL A 43 -7.57 -12.00 0.90
N THR A 44 -7.35 -10.68 0.90
CA THR A 44 -6.97 -9.92 -0.29
C THR A 44 -5.66 -9.17 -0.05
N THR A 45 -4.62 -9.48 -0.81
CA THR A 45 -3.30 -8.80 -0.70
C THR A 45 -3.41 -7.34 -1.07
N ARG A 46 -4.18 -7.07 -2.12
CA ARG A 46 -4.40 -5.75 -2.69
C ARG A 46 -5.89 -5.48 -2.75
N HIS A 47 -6.31 -4.47 -2.00
CA HIS A 47 -7.70 -4.06 -1.94
C HIS A 47 -7.76 -2.63 -1.44
N LEU A 48 -8.38 -1.73 -2.19
CA LEU A 48 -8.57 -0.35 -1.74
C LEU A 48 -9.59 -0.34 -0.60
N ARG A 49 -9.19 0.26 0.52
CA ARG A 49 -10.05 0.51 1.68
C ARG A 49 -10.04 2.00 1.93
N GLY A 50 -11.08 2.65 1.42
CA GLY A 50 -11.17 4.10 1.32
C GLY A 50 -12.13 4.73 2.32
N LEU A 51 -11.91 6.02 2.61
CA LEU A 51 -12.80 6.84 3.44
C LEU A 51 -13.02 8.22 2.81
N TRP A 52 -14.29 8.59 2.60
CA TRP A 52 -14.61 9.98 2.24
C TRP A 52 -14.58 10.89 3.47
N ILE A 53 -13.91 12.03 3.34
CA ILE A 53 -13.84 13.12 4.32
C ILE A 53 -14.50 14.34 3.69
N SER A 54 -15.78 14.57 4.00
CA SER A 54 -16.58 15.64 3.43
C SER A 54 -16.46 16.94 4.22
N THR A 55 -16.25 18.05 3.53
CA THR A 55 -16.00 19.37 4.12
C THR A 55 -17.17 20.32 3.91
N VAL A 56 -18.03 20.06 2.91
CA VAL A 56 -19.28 20.77 2.70
C VAL A 56 -20.12 20.71 3.98
N LEU A 57 -20.74 21.82 4.37
CA LEU A 57 -21.53 21.96 5.60
C LEU A 57 -20.82 21.49 6.89
N ASN A 58 -19.49 21.42 6.91
CA ASN A 58 -18.71 20.88 8.04
C ASN A 58 -19.16 19.46 8.43
N LEU A 59 -19.49 18.66 7.41
CA LEU A 59 -20.05 17.32 7.56
C LEU A 59 -19.10 16.39 8.33
N ASP A 60 -17.82 16.32 7.93
CA ASP A 60 -16.77 15.56 8.62
C ASP A 60 -15.67 16.47 9.18
N TRP A 61 -15.15 17.41 8.37
CA TRP A 61 -14.00 18.22 8.75
C TRP A 61 -13.97 19.63 8.09
N PRO A 62 -13.46 20.68 8.77
CA PRO A 62 -13.35 20.74 10.23
C PRO A 62 -14.75 20.72 10.85
N SER A 63 -14.87 20.42 12.14
CA SER A 63 -16.18 20.50 12.82
C SER A 63 -16.73 21.93 12.80
N ALA A 64 -18.05 22.08 12.85
CA ALA A 64 -18.68 23.40 12.94
C ALA A 64 -18.25 24.16 14.20
N GLU A 65 -18.02 23.44 15.32
CA GLU A 65 -17.48 23.98 16.56
C GLU A 65 -16.10 24.61 16.33
N THR A 66 -15.18 23.85 15.72
CA THR A 66 -13.84 24.33 15.37
C THR A 66 -13.90 25.53 14.42
N ARG A 67 -14.70 25.46 13.36
CA ARG A 67 -14.89 26.59 12.42
C ARG A 67 -15.34 27.87 13.15
N ASP A 68 -16.21 27.75 14.13
CA ASP A 68 -16.86 28.89 14.79
C ASP A 68 -16.01 29.56 15.87
N LEU A 69 -14.88 28.94 16.26
CA LEU A 69 -13.86 29.51 17.15
C LEU A 69 -13.39 30.88 16.65
N LYS A 70 -13.33 31.85 17.58
CA LYS A 70 -12.94 33.24 17.27
C LYS A 70 -11.44 33.46 17.29
N ASP A 71 -10.74 32.69 18.12
CA ASP A 71 -9.29 32.67 18.16
C ASP A 71 -8.75 31.88 16.96
N ASN A 72 -7.91 32.52 16.15
CA ASN A 72 -7.40 31.91 14.93
C ASN A 72 -6.39 30.80 15.20
N GLU A 73 -5.53 30.96 16.22
CA GLU A 73 -4.50 29.97 16.55
C GLU A 73 -5.17 28.70 17.07
N ALA A 74 -6.11 28.83 18.00
CA ALA A 74 -6.89 27.72 18.54
C ALA A 74 -7.72 27.02 17.45
N ARG A 75 -8.31 27.77 16.51
CA ARG A 75 -9.03 27.17 15.37
C ARG A 75 -8.11 26.35 14.47
N ILE A 76 -6.92 26.87 14.15
CA ILE A 76 -5.95 26.20 13.29
C ILE A 76 -5.44 24.93 13.98
N GLU A 77 -5.02 25.03 15.24
CA GLU A 77 -4.58 23.89 16.05
C GLU A 77 -5.67 22.82 16.10
N LYS A 78 -6.91 23.20 16.45
CA LYS A 78 -8.01 22.25 16.55
C LYS A 78 -8.39 21.62 15.21
N SER A 79 -8.32 22.40 14.12
CA SER A 79 -8.53 21.86 12.76
C SER A 79 -7.49 20.78 12.45
N LYS A 80 -6.21 21.02 12.78
CA LYS A 80 -5.13 20.05 12.57
C LYS A 80 -5.30 18.78 13.42
N GLU A 81 -5.63 18.93 14.70
CA GLU A 81 -5.91 17.81 15.60
C GLU A 81 -7.06 16.94 15.09
N GLU A 82 -8.18 17.54 14.67
CA GLU A 82 -9.34 16.81 14.16
C GLU A 82 -8.99 16.03 12.89
N LEU A 83 -8.18 16.60 12.00
CA LEU A 83 -7.78 15.91 10.78
C LEU A 83 -6.86 14.74 11.08
N ILE A 84 -5.84 14.95 11.94
CA ILE A 84 -4.94 13.90 12.42
C ILE A 84 -5.75 12.75 13.02
N PHE A 85 -6.73 13.06 13.87
CA PHE A 85 -7.59 12.06 14.48
C PHE A 85 -8.38 11.24 13.45
N ILE A 86 -8.93 11.87 12.40
CA ILE A 86 -9.62 11.16 11.31
C ILE A 86 -8.65 10.22 10.57
N LEU A 87 -7.43 10.67 10.28
CA LEU A 87 -6.41 9.87 9.60
C LEU A 87 -5.93 8.70 10.47
N ASP A 88 -5.71 8.91 11.76
CA ASP A 88 -5.38 7.86 12.72
C ASP A 88 -6.49 6.79 12.78
N LYS A 89 -7.76 7.22 12.76
CA LYS A 89 -8.90 6.29 12.70
C LYS A 89 -8.92 5.49 11.40
N ALA A 90 -8.55 6.08 10.27
CA ALA A 90 -8.43 5.33 9.01
C ALA A 90 -7.35 4.23 9.13
N VAL A 91 -6.18 4.55 9.69
CA VAL A 91 -5.10 3.56 9.93
C VAL A 91 -5.54 2.46 10.89
N GLU A 92 -6.23 2.81 11.99
CA GLU A 92 -6.77 1.85 12.96
C GLU A 92 -7.72 0.84 12.32
N MET A 93 -8.46 1.28 11.30
CA MET A 93 -9.39 0.46 10.52
C MET A 93 -8.72 -0.30 9.37
N ASN A 94 -7.39 -0.30 9.29
CA ASN A 94 -6.61 -0.88 8.18
C ASN A 94 -7.02 -0.33 6.80
N MET A 95 -7.36 0.95 6.72
CA MET A 95 -7.58 1.67 5.46
C MET A 95 -6.25 2.12 4.84
N ASN A 96 -6.25 2.35 3.53
CA ASN A 96 -5.06 2.72 2.77
C ASN A 96 -5.24 3.97 1.88
N ALA A 97 -6.44 4.56 1.85
CA ALA A 97 -6.70 5.79 1.08
C ALA A 97 -7.79 6.66 1.74
N VAL A 98 -7.66 7.98 1.59
CA VAL A 98 -8.67 8.97 1.97
C VAL A 98 -9.02 9.87 0.80
N PHE A 99 -10.31 10.22 0.70
CA PHE A 99 -10.87 11.07 -0.34
C PHE A 99 -11.31 12.38 0.30
N PHE A 100 -10.42 13.38 0.26
CA PHE A 100 -10.55 14.61 1.03
C PHE A 100 -11.18 15.72 0.19
N GLN A 101 -12.34 16.24 0.61
CA GLN A 101 -13.06 17.27 -0.16
C GLN A 101 -12.34 18.62 -0.09
N VAL A 102 -11.51 18.90 -1.09
CA VAL A 102 -10.73 20.14 -1.20
C VAL A 102 -11.52 21.29 -1.81
N SER A 103 -12.62 20.98 -2.48
CA SER A 103 -13.44 21.97 -3.17
C SER A 103 -14.93 21.61 -3.13
N PRO A 104 -15.65 22.05 -2.10
CA PRO A 104 -17.07 21.73 -1.92
C PRO A 104 -18.04 22.62 -2.73
N GLU A 105 -17.75 23.90 -2.96
CA GLU A 105 -18.66 24.84 -3.65
C GLU A 105 -17.96 26.04 -4.32
N GLY A 106 -17.26 25.81 -5.44
CA GLY A 106 -16.67 26.91 -6.22
C GLY A 106 -15.53 27.64 -5.50
N ASP A 107 -14.97 26.98 -4.48
CA ASP A 107 -14.01 27.48 -3.51
C ASP A 107 -12.85 26.49 -3.30
N ALA A 108 -11.95 26.81 -2.37
CA ALA A 108 -10.77 26.00 -2.07
C ALA A 108 -10.51 25.83 -0.57
N LEU A 109 -10.14 24.61 -0.18
CA LEU A 109 -9.45 24.30 1.07
C LEU A 109 -7.95 24.11 0.84
N TYR A 110 -7.41 24.94 -0.04
CA TYR A 110 -6.00 25.00 -0.44
C TYR A 110 -5.70 26.43 -0.91
N GLN A 111 -4.44 26.82 -0.97
CA GLN A 111 -4.07 28.13 -1.48
C GLN A 111 -4.32 28.16 -3.00
N SER A 112 -5.27 29.00 -3.43
CA SER A 112 -5.66 29.12 -4.83
C SER A 112 -5.51 30.55 -5.32
N GLU A 113 -4.99 30.69 -6.54
CA GLU A 113 -5.04 31.95 -7.27
C GLU A 113 -6.35 32.12 -8.04
N LEU A 114 -7.10 31.04 -8.27
CA LEU A 114 -8.28 31.00 -9.14
C LEU A 114 -9.62 31.15 -8.40
N VAL A 115 -9.72 30.71 -7.15
CA VAL A 115 -10.98 30.67 -6.38
C VAL A 115 -10.80 31.14 -4.94
N PRO A 116 -11.87 31.62 -4.28
CA PRO A 116 -11.81 32.06 -2.89
C PRO A 116 -11.61 30.90 -1.93
N TRP A 117 -11.09 31.22 -0.74
CA TRP A 117 -11.08 30.30 0.39
C TRP A 117 -12.48 29.84 0.77
N SER A 118 -12.60 28.56 1.13
CA SER A 118 -13.87 27.97 1.53
C SER A 118 -14.40 28.55 2.83
N ARG A 119 -15.70 28.83 2.86
CA ARG A 119 -16.39 29.29 4.08
C ARG A 119 -16.37 28.24 5.18
N TYR A 120 -16.21 26.96 4.87
CA TYR A 120 -16.25 25.88 5.87
C TYR A 120 -15.03 25.89 6.79
N LEU A 121 -13.98 26.65 6.48
CA LEU A 121 -12.81 26.81 7.33
C LEU A 121 -12.94 27.92 8.39
N THR A 122 -13.73 28.96 8.11
CA THR A 122 -13.76 30.20 8.93
C THR A 122 -15.16 30.77 9.20
N GLY A 123 -16.19 30.20 8.58
CA GLY A 123 -17.55 30.75 8.55
C GLY A 123 -17.75 31.88 7.53
N THR A 124 -16.69 32.37 6.88
CA THR A 124 -16.75 33.48 5.92
C THR A 124 -16.12 33.09 4.59
N PHE A 125 -16.88 33.21 3.51
CA PHE A 125 -16.42 32.91 2.15
C PHE A 125 -15.27 33.86 1.75
N GLY A 126 -14.19 33.32 1.21
CA GLY A 126 -12.99 34.08 0.81
C GLY A 126 -12.04 34.47 1.95
N LYS A 127 -12.39 34.24 3.21
CA LYS A 127 -11.50 34.58 4.34
C LYS A 127 -10.38 33.56 4.46
N ASN A 128 -9.14 34.03 4.38
CA ASN A 128 -7.93 33.22 4.58
C ASN A 128 -7.95 32.54 5.97
N PRO A 129 -7.80 31.20 6.04
CA PRO A 129 -7.84 30.45 7.29
C PRO A 129 -6.54 30.52 8.11
N GLY A 130 -5.45 31.11 7.59
CA GLY A 130 -4.16 31.25 8.27
C GLY A 130 -3.21 30.06 8.12
N PHE A 131 -3.59 29.02 7.36
CA PHE A 131 -2.74 27.88 7.00
C PHE A 131 -3.25 27.26 5.69
N ASP A 132 -2.45 26.39 5.04
CA ASP A 132 -2.89 25.60 3.89
C ASP A 132 -3.40 24.22 4.34
N PRO A 133 -4.72 23.95 4.28
CA PRO A 133 -5.29 22.68 4.73
C PRO A 133 -4.90 21.48 3.88
N LEU A 134 -4.81 21.63 2.56
CA LEU A 134 -4.49 20.52 1.66
C LEU A 134 -3.03 20.11 1.80
N ALA A 135 -2.11 21.08 1.90
CA ALA A 135 -0.70 20.76 2.16
C ALA A 135 -0.54 19.95 3.45
N PHE A 136 -1.19 20.39 4.54
CA PHE A 136 -1.19 19.69 5.82
C PHE A 136 -1.83 18.30 5.73
N ALA A 137 -2.96 18.17 5.02
CA ALA A 137 -3.64 16.89 4.84
C ALA A 137 -2.77 15.86 4.11
N ILE A 138 -2.05 16.28 3.07
CA ILE A 138 -1.15 15.41 2.29
C ILE A 138 0.01 14.94 3.16
N GLU A 139 0.67 15.88 3.86
CA GLU A 139 1.80 15.56 4.73
C GLU A 139 1.39 14.53 5.80
N GLU A 140 0.28 14.77 6.51
CA GLU A 140 -0.17 13.88 7.58
C GLU A 140 -0.73 12.54 7.08
N ALA A 141 -1.33 12.50 5.89
CA ALA A 141 -1.76 11.25 5.26
C ALA A 141 -0.55 10.41 4.83
N HIS A 142 0.46 11.02 4.20
CA HIS A 142 1.67 10.32 3.75
C HIS A 142 2.54 9.83 4.90
N LYS A 143 2.63 10.56 6.02
CA LYS A 143 3.27 10.07 7.26
C LYS A 143 2.66 8.75 7.76
N ARG A 144 1.35 8.56 7.52
CA ARG A 144 0.58 7.36 7.85
C ARG A 144 0.51 6.35 6.71
N ASN A 145 1.23 6.61 5.62
CA ASN A 145 1.21 5.85 4.38
C ASN A 145 -0.21 5.64 3.79
N LEU A 146 -1.07 6.65 3.92
CA LEU A 146 -2.37 6.72 3.25
C LEU A 146 -2.22 7.46 1.92
N GLU A 147 -2.87 6.98 0.87
CA GLU A 147 -3.09 7.82 -0.31
C GLU A 147 -4.05 8.97 0.01
N LEU A 148 -3.79 10.16 -0.53
CA LEU A 148 -4.74 11.27 -0.52
C LEU A 148 -5.24 11.59 -1.93
N HIS A 149 -6.54 11.40 -2.11
CA HIS A 149 -7.27 11.77 -3.33
C HIS A 149 -8.01 13.08 -3.09
N ALA A 150 -7.64 14.14 -3.81
CA ALA A 150 -8.25 15.45 -3.69
C ALA A 150 -9.63 15.44 -4.38
N TRP A 151 -10.68 15.61 -3.59
CA TRP A 151 -12.07 15.55 -4.03
C TRP A 151 -12.64 16.94 -4.33
N PHE A 152 -13.15 17.10 -5.56
CA PHE A 152 -13.82 18.30 -6.04
C PHE A 152 -15.28 18.01 -6.36
N ASN A 153 -16.15 18.96 -6.01
CA ASN A 153 -17.39 19.16 -6.75
C ASN A 153 -17.08 20.08 -7.94
N PRO A 154 -17.33 19.64 -9.20
CA PRO A 154 -16.92 20.40 -10.37
C PRO A 154 -17.72 21.69 -10.55
N TYR A 155 -19.03 21.66 -10.28
CA TYR A 155 -19.94 22.71 -10.76
C TYR A 155 -20.66 23.54 -9.69
N ARG A 156 -20.76 23.03 -8.46
CA ARG A 156 -21.47 23.73 -7.38
C ARG A 156 -20.77 25.02 -7.03
N VAL A 157 -21.55 26.08 -6.84
CA VAL A 157 -21.11 27.41 -6.38
C VAL A 157 -21.70 27.74 -5.02
N SER A 158 -22.88 27.21 -4.69
CA SER A 158 -23.43 27.31 -3.34
C SER A 158 -24.48 26.24 -3.03
N MET A 159 -24.66 25.95 -1.75
CA MET A 159 -25.77 25.12 -1.26
C MET A 159 -27.14 25.82 -1.22
N TYR A 160 -27.17 27.15 -1.30
CA TYR A 160 -28.39 27.97 -1.16
C TYR A 160 -28.44 29.12 -2.18
N THR A 161 -29.64 29.61 -2.52
CA THR A 161 -29.86 30.75 -3.44
C THR A 161 -30.47 31.99 -2.75
N ASN A 162 -30.52 32.01 -1.42
CA ASN A 162 -31.07 33.11 -0.64
C ASN A 162 -30.22 34.39 -0.70
N SER A 163 -30.76 35.52 -0.21
CA SER A 163 -30.11 36.83 -0.29
C SER A 163 -28.77 36.88 0.46
N GLN A 164 -28.68 36.23 1.63
CA GLN A 164 -27.44 36.12 2.39
C GLN A 164 -26.36 35.39 1.60
N THR A 165 -26.73 34.32 0.89
CA THR A 165 -25.79 33.56 0.06
C THR A 165 -25.29 34.42 -1.10
N ARG A 166 -26.18 35.10 -1.82
CA ARG A 166 -25.79 36.03 -2.89
C ARG A 166 -24.84 37.12 -2.41
N GLN A 167 -25.10 37.69 -1.24
CA GLN A 167 -24.23 38.70 -0.64
C GLN A 167 -22.85 38.10 -0.31
N SER A 168 -22.81 36.89 0.28
CA SER A 168 -21.55 36.21 0.63
C SER A 168 -20.69 35.85 -0.59
N LEU A 169 -21.32 35.57 -1.74
CA LEU A 169 -20.65 35.24 -2.99
C LEU A 169 -20.13 36.46 -3.75
N ASN A 170 -20.53 37.68 -3.38
CA ASN A 170 -20.16 38.91 -4.10
C ASN A 170 -18.77 39.44 -3.67
N ILE A 171 -17.76 38.60 -3.80
CA ILE A 171 -16.35 38.88 -3.49
C ILE A 171 -15.45 38.59 -4.69
N GLU A 172 -14.23 39.10 -4.68
CA GLU A 172 -13.21 38.79 -5.70
C GLU A 172 -12.93 37.28 -5.80
N LYS A 173 -12.52 36.78 -6.98
CA LYS A 173 -12.30 35.37 -7.35
C LYS A 173 -13.53 34.47 -7.29
N SER A 174 -14.65 34.94 -6.75
CA SER A 174 -15.90 34.19 -6.77
C SER A 174 -16.44 34.13 -8.20
N VAL A 175 -16.57 32.92 -8.75
CA VAL A 175 -17.16 32.70 -10.09
C VAL A 175 -18.56 33.31 -10.20
N TYR A 176 -19.30 33.39 -9.09
CA TYR A 176 -20.61 34.04 -9.06
C TYR A 176 -20.55 35.53 -9.40
N LYS A 177 -19.49 36.23 -8.96
CA LYS A 177 -19.29 37.66 -9.19
C LYS A 177 -18.61 37.93 -10.52
N GLU A 178 -17.58 37.17 -10.85
CA GLU A 178 -16.72 37.43 -12.02
C GLU A 178 -17.34 36.95 -13.33
N HIS A 179 -18.14 35.87 -13.26
CA HIS A 179 -18.78 35.27 -14.41
C HIS A 179 -20.28 35.01 -14.15
N PRO A 180 -21.09 36.06 -13.90
CA PRO A 180 -22.51 35.90 -13.61
C PRO A 180 -23.29 35.29 -14.79
N ASP A 181 -22.78 35.39 -16.01
CA ASP A 181 -23.32 34.77 -17.22
C ASP A 181 -23.15 33.24 -17.24
N TRP A 182 -22.21 32.70 -16.46
CA TRP A 182 -22.01 31.26 -16.31
C TRP A 182 -22.93 30.64 -15.26
N ILE A 183 -23.52 31.45 -14.39
CA ILE A 183 -24.27 30.95 -13.24
C ILE A 183 -25.70 30.59 -13.63
N ARG A 184 -26.14 29.43 -13.16
CA ARG A 184 -27.53 28.98 -13.20
C ARG A 184 -27.98 28.58 -11.81
N ALA A 185 -29.29 28.45 -11.64
CA ALA A 185 -29.87 27.85 -10.46
C ALA A 185 -30.40 26.46 -10.82
N ALA A 186 -30.01 25.47 -10.03
CA ALA A 186 -30.58 24.13 -10.06
C ALA A 186 -31.08 23.83 -8.65
N MET A 187 -32.36 23.53 -8.50
CA MET A 187 -33.02 23.46 -7.18
C MET A 187 -32.75 24.73 -6.35
N SER A 188 -32.20 24.58 -5.14
CA SER A 188 -31.84 25.68 -4.24
C SER A 188 -30.37 26.08 -4.32
N ARG A 189 -29.64 25.70 -5.38
CA ARG A 189 -28.18 25.86 -5.49
C ARG A 189 -27.79 26.73 -6.67
N TYR A 190 -26.73 27.51 -6.52
CA TYR A 190 -26.04 28.08 -7.68
C TYR A 190 -25.01 27.08 -8.20
N VAL A 191 -24.96 26.94 -9.52
CA VAL A 191 -24.02 26.07 -10.22
C VAL A 191 -23.49 26.79 -11.46
N VAL A 192 -22.29 26.44 -11.92
CA VAL A 192 -21.80 26.86 -13.23
C VAL A 192 -22.44 26.01 -14.32
N ASP A 193 -22.77 26.61 -15.46
CA ASP A 193 -23.34 25.94 -16.62
C ASP A 193 -22.25 25.15 -17.39
N PRO A 194 -22.27 23.81 -17.37
CA PRO A 194 -21.21 23.02 -18.01
C PRO A 194 -21.22 23.10 -19.54
N GLY A 195 -22.30 23.64 -20.13
CA GLY A 195 -22.41 23.86 -21.57
C GLY A 195 -21.64 25.06 -22.10
N ILE A 196 -21.03 25.85 -21.22
CA ILE A 196 -20.16 26.97 -21.58
C ILE A 196 -18.71 26.47 -21.63
N PRO A 197 -18.04 26.49 -22.80
CA PRO A 197 -16.65 26.02 -22.92
C PRO A 197 -15.67 26.70 -21.97
N GLU A 198 -15.83 27.99 -21.71
CA GLU A 198 -15.00 28.75 -20.79
C GLU A 198 -15.22 28.33 -19.32
N ALA A 199 -16.47 28.04 -18.92
CA ALA A 199 -16.77 27.51 -17.59
C ALA A 199 -16.17 26.12 -17.39
N ARG A 200 -16.21 25.25 -18.41
CA ARG A 200 -15.55 23.94 -18.38
C ARG A 200 -14.03 24.07 -18.21
N LYS A 201 -13.40 24.98 -18.95
CA LYS A 201 -11.96 25.28 -18.80
C LYS A 201 -11.61 25.81 -17.40
N TRP A 202 -12.50 26.60 -16.79
CA TRP A 202 -12.33 27.05 -15.40
C TRP A 202 -12.34 25.87 -14.41
N VAL A 203 -13.23 24.89 -14.57
CA VAL A 203 -13.21 23.65 -13.76
C VAL A 203 -11.88 22.91 -13.91
N ILE A 204 -11.43 22.69 -15.15
CA ILE A 204 -10.14 22.02 -15.43
C ILE A 204 -8.99 22.79 -14.78
N SER A 205 -8.97 24.12 -14.91
CA SER A 205 -7.90 24.96 -14.37
C SER A 205 -7.77 24.85 -12.85
N ARG A 206 -8.89 24.76 -12.13
CA ARG A 206 -8.90 24.56 -10.66
C ARG A 206 -8.31 23.22 -10.25
N VAL A 207 -8.70 22.15 -10.94
CA VAL A 207 -8.14 20.82 -10.68
C VAL A 207 -6.66 20.80 -11.00
N MET A 208 -6.26 21.39 -12.13
CA MET A 208 -4.86 21.40 -12.56
C MET A 208 -3.96 22.31 -11.72
N GLU A 209 -4.49 23.34 -11.04
CA GLU A 209 -3.76 24.09 -10.01
C GLU A 209 -3.34 23.14 -8.87
N VAL A 210 -4.26 22.29 -8.40
CA VAL A 210 -3.94 21.30 -7.35
C VAL A 210 -2.97 20.23 -7.87
N VAL A 211 -3.21 19.68 -9.06
CA VAL A 211 -2.32 18.66 -9.65
C VAL A 211 -0.90 19.19 -9.77
N ARG A 212 -0.71 20.43 -10.19
CA ARG A 212 0.65 21.00 -10.38
C ARG A 212 1.33 21.31 -9.05
N ASN A 213 0.60 21.87 -8.10
CA ASN A 213 1.21 22.48 -6.90
C ASN A 213 1.30 21.54 -5.70
N TYR A 214 0.53 20.45 -5.66
CA TYR A 214 0.44 19.57 -4.49
C TYR A 214 0.86 18.14 -4.81
N ASP A 215 1.37 17.43 -3.79
CA ASP A 215 1.83 16.04 -3.89
C ASP A 215 0.69 15.02 -3.68
N ILE A 216 -0.41 15.18 -4.42
CA ILE A 216 -1.57 14.30 -4.34
C ILE A 216 -1.34 12.96 -5.03
N ASP A 217 -2.09 11.93 -4.62
CA ASP A 217 -2.07 10.60 -5.24
C ASP A 217 -3.21 10.41 -6.25
N GLY A 218 -4.27 11.19 -6.11
CA GLY A 218 -5.37 11.19 -7.06
C GLY A 218 -6.27 12.42 -7.04
N ILE A 219 -7.06 12.56 -8.08
CA ILE A 219 -8.21 13.46 -8.22
C ILE A 219 -9.48 12.62 -8.15
N HIS A 220 -10.47 13.14 -7.42
CA HIS A 220 -11.76 12.51 -7.25
C HIS A 220 -12.91 13.49 -7.55
N PHE A 221 -13.84 13.11 -8.42
CA PHE A 221 -15.16 13.76 -8.50
C PHE A 221 -16.23 12.86 -7.88
N ASP A 222 -17.24 13.46 -7.25
CA ASP A 222 -18.43 12.75 -6.78
C ASP A 222 -19.53 12.70 -7.86
N ASP A 223 -20.80 12.67 -7.46
CA ASP A 223 -21.95 12.37 -8.32
C ASP A 223 -22.68 13.59 -8.89
N TYR A 224 -22.21 14.82 -8.61
CA TYR A 224 -22.88 16.05 -9.01
C TYR A 224 -22.37 16.56 -10.37
N PHE A 225 -23.19 16.36 -11.41
CA PHE A 225 -22.99 16.93 -12.73
C PHE A 225 -24.08 17.96 -13.06
N TYR A 226 -24.94 17.71 -14.04
CA TYR A 226 -26.01 18.63 -14.43
C TYR A 226 -27.19 18.67 -13.45
N TYR A 227 -27.24 17.75 -12.48
CA TYR A 227 -28.42 17.55 -11.65
C TYR A 227 -28.07 17.29 -10.17
N GLU A 228 -28.53 18.17 -9.29
CA GLU A 228 -28.40 17.99 -7.83
C GLU A 228 -29.77 17.69 -7.16
N ARG A 229 -30.55 16.79 -7.78
CA ARG A 229 -31.75 16.06 -7.30
C ARG A 229 -32.95 16.86 -6.74
N THR A 230 -34.00 16.96 -7.58
CA THR A 230 -35.45 16.91 -7.26
C THR A 230 -36.31 18.20 -7.22
N ILE A 231 -36.25 18.99 -8.30
CA ILE A 231 -37.21 20.00 -8.83
C ILE A 231 -36.42 21.25 -9.26
N GLY A 232 -36.56 21.66 -10.52
CA GLY A 232 -35.88 22.81 -11.11
C GLY A 232 -34.61 22.41 -11.86
N GLU A 233 -34.80 21.96 -13.11
CA GLU A 233 -33.71 21.69 -14.05
C GLU A 233 -32.84 22.92 -14.29
N LEU A 234 -31.58 22.68 -14.63
CA LEU A 234 -30.67 23.70 -15.11
C LEU A 234 -31.29 24.38 -16.33
N LYS A 235 -31.57 25.68 -16.23
CA LYS A 235 -32.16 26.46 -17.34
C LYS A 235 -31.07 26.91 -18.31
N ASP A 236 -30.58 25.98 -19.12
CA ASP A 236 -29.45 26.14 -20.05
C ASP A 236 -29.89 26.22 -21.53
N GLN A 237 -31.18 26.39 -21.83
CA GLN A 237 -31.66 26.47 -23.23
C GLN A 237 -30.98 27.55 -24.07
N SER A 238 -30.66 28.70 -23.47
CA SER A 238 -29.91 29.76 -24.16
C SER A 238 -28.47 29.36 -24.44
N THR A 239 -27.85 28.63 -23.51
CA THR A 239 -26.50 28.06 -23.66
C THR A 239 -26.52 27.01 -24.77
N TYR A 240 -27.48 26.09 -24.76
CA TYR A 240 -27.69 25.11 -25.83
C TYR A 240 -27.80 25.77 -27.20
N LYS A 241 -28.71 26.74 -27.37
CA LYS A 241 -28.86 27.46 -28.65
C LYS A 241 -27.58 28.15 -29.12
N LYS A 242 -26.77 28.66 -28.18
CA LYS A 242 -25.53 29.37 -28.49
C LYS A 242 -24.39 28.43 -28.90
N TYR A 243 -24.25 27.31 -28.19
CA TYR A 243 -23.06 26.46 -28.29
C TYR A 243 -23.29 25.11 -28.98
N ASN A 244 -24.53 24.67 -29.19
CA ASN A 244 -24.83 23.42 -29.89
C ASN A 244 -24.50 23.48 -31.40
N GLN A 245 -24.66 24.65 -32.03
CA GLN A 245 -24.40 24.87 -33.47
C GLN A 245 -24.97 23.77 -34.40
N ASP A 246 -26.15 23.25 -34.06
CA ASP A 246 -26.85 22.16 -34.75
C ASP A 246 -26.08 20.80 -34.79
N GLU A 247 -25.12 20.57 -33.88
CA GLU A 247 -24.40 19.30 -33.75
C GLU A 247 -25.23 18.18 -33.11
N PHE A 248 -26.12 18.52 -32.17
CA PHE A 248 -27.02 17.57 -31.50
C PHE A 248 -28.48 17.92 -31.76
N ASP A 249 -29.32 16.90 -31.95
CA ASP A 249 -30.75 17.04 -32.18
C ASP A 249 -31.53 17.39 -30.89
N ASN A 250 -31.00 17.02 -29.73
CA ASN A 250 -31.63 17.22 -28.43
C ASN A 250 -30.62 17.73 -27.39
N ILE A 251 -31.14 18.42 -26.38
CA ILE A 251 -30.33 19.06 -25.34
C ILE A 251 -29.69 18.04 -24.40
N GLU A 252 -30.32 16.89 -24.22
CA GLU A 252 -29.88 15.82 -23.33
C GLU A 252 -28.57 15.19 -23.82
N ASP A 253 -28.44 14.90 -25.12
CA ASP A 253 -27.21 14.41 -25.74
C ASP A 253 -26.10 15.46 -25.70
N TRP A 254 -26.45 16.73 -25.97
CA TRP A 254 -25.50 17.84 -25.84
C TRP A 254 -24.98 18.00 -24.41
N ARG A 255 -25.85 17.89 -23.39
CA ARG A 255 -25.45 17.90 -21.96
C ARG A 255 -24.51 16.74 -21.64
N ARG A 256 -24.82 15.52 -22.08
CA ARG A 256 -23.94 14.35 -21.92
C ARG A 256 -22.57 14.60 -22.58
N ASN A 257 -22.55 15.20 -23.77
CA ASN A 257 -21.31 15.53 -24.47
C ASN A 257 -20.46 16.57 -23.71
N ASN A 258 -21.06 17.59 -23.11
CA ASN A 258 -20.32 18.57 -22.31
C ASN A 258 -19.63 17.93 -21.10
N THR A 259 -20.33 17.03 -20.41
CA THR A 259 -19.72 16.25 -19.31
C THR A 259 -18.62 15.32 -19.83
N TYR A 260 -18.85 14.65 -20.96
CA TYR A 260 -17.84 13.80 -21.62
C TYR A 260 -16.58 14.60 -21.98
N LEU A 261 -16.72 15.80 -22.53
CA LEU A 261 -15.59 16.69 -22.85
C LEU A 261 -14.82 17.07 -21.58
N LEU A 262 -15.50 17.37 -20.47
CA LEU A 262 -14.81 17.68 -19.20
C LEU A 262 -13.94 16.51 -18.76
N VAL A 263 -14.52 15.30 -18.68
CA VAL A 263 -13.82 14.11 -18.20
C VAL A 263 -12.65 13.77 -19.13
N LYS A 264 -12.86 13.83 -20.45
CA LYS A 264 -11.83 13.54 -21.45
C LYS A 264 -10.68 14.54 -21.43
N GLU A 265 -10.99 15.83 -21.43
CA GLU A 265 -9.99 16.91 -21.41
C GLU A 265 -9.18 16.85 -20.10
N LEU A 266 -9.86 16.71 -18.96
CA LEU A 266 -9.21 16.65 -17.65
C LEU A 266 -8.32 15.43 -17.50
N SER A 267 -8.77 14.25 -17.91
CA SER A 267 -7.97 13.02 -17.90
C SER A 267 -6.66 13.19 -18.67
N LYS A 268 -6.73 13.78 -19.87
CA LYS A 268 -5.55 14.08 -20.68
C LYS A 268 -4.61 15.05 -19.98
N GLU A 269 -5.12 16.12 -19.39
CA GLU A 269 -4.29 17.12 -18.71
C GLU A 269 -3.61 16.57 -17.45
N ILE A 270 -4.32 15.78 -16.64
CA ILE A 270 -3.76 15.12 -15.44
C ILE A 270 -2.61 14.21 -15.85
N ASN A 271 -2.85 13.29 -16.77
CA ASN A 271 -1.84 12.32 -17.22
C ASN A 271 -0.62 12.99 -17.85
N SER A 272 -0.82 14.12 -18.56
CA SER A 272 0.28 14.88 -19.15
C SER A 272 1.12 15.62 -18.11
N ALA A 273 0.52 16.07 -17.00
CA ALA A 273 1.22 16.82 -15.96
C ALA A 273 1.91 15.92 -14.93
N LYS A 274 1.22 14.88 -14.45
CA LYS A 274 1.69 13.91 -13.46
C LYS A 274 1.03 12.56 -13.73
N SER A 275 1.69 11.70 -14.52
CA SER A 275 1.14 10.41 -14.95
C SER A 275 0.79 9.45 -13.80
N TRP A 276 1.37 9.65 -12.61
CA TRP A 276 1.05 8.85 -11.42
C TRP A 276 -0.25 9.26 -10.73
N VAL A 277 -0.75 10.48 -10.97
CA VAL A 277 -1.99 10.96 -10.33
C VAL A 277 -3.16 10.21 -10.94
N LYS A 278 -3.91 9.51 -10.09
CA LYS A 278 -5.08 8.71 -10.48
C LYS A 278 -6.27 9.64 -10.65
N PHE A 279 -7.02 9.54 -11.75
CA PHE A 279 -8.28 10.25 -11.91
C PHE A 279 -9.45 9.29 -11.77
N GLY A 280 -10.36 9.54 -10.82
CA GLY A 280 -11.57 8.74 -10.71
C GLY A 280 -12.80 9.51 -10.27
N ILE A 281 -13.94 8.85 -10.46
CA ILE A 281 -15.26 9.47 -10.31
C ILE A 281 -16.18 8.52 -9.54
N SER A 282 -16.94 9.04 -8.58
CA SER A 282 -17.95 8.33 -7.81
C SER A 282 -19.36 8.74 -8.23
N PRO A 283 -19.92 8.16 -9.31
CA PRO A 283 -21.26 8.50 -9.76
C PRO A 283 -22.34 7.81 -8.91
N GLY A 284 -23.62 8.14 -9.17
CA GLY A 284 -24.73 7.37 -8.62
C GLY A 284 -24.67 5.89 -9.02
N GLY A 285 -25.22 5.01 -8.18
CA GLY A 285 -25.12 3.56 -8.39
C GLY A 285 -25.76 3.00 -9.66
N VAL A 286 -26.65 3.75 -10.34
CA VAL A 286 -27.37 3.29 -11.53
C VAL A 286 -26.98 4.15 -12.74
N TRP A 287 -26.30 3.55 -13.74
CA TRP A 287 -26.03 4.23 -15.01
C TRP A 287 -27.30 4.49 -15.81
N ALA A 288 -27.99 3.43 -16.21
CA ALA A 288 -29.27 3.44 -16.92
C ALA A 288 -30.06 2.15 -16.60
N ASN A 289 -31.39 2.19 -16.68
CA ASN A 289 -32.23 1.02 -16.43
C ASN A 289 -32.52 0.26 -17.73
N LYS A 290 -32.44 -1.06 -17.69
CA LYS A 290 -32.81 -1.91 -18.83
C LYS A 290 -34.27 -1.73 -19.27
N LYS A 291 -35.18 -1.54 -18.31
CA LYS A 291 -36.61 -1.36 -18.57
C LYS A 291 -36.95 -0.07 -19.35
N ASP A 292 -36.05 0.92 -19.35
CA ASP A 292 -36.27 2.22 -19.97
C ASP A 292 -35.74 2.25 -21.43
N GLY A 293 -35.44 1.08 -22.00
CA GLY A 293 -35.03 0.95 -23.40
C GLY A 293 -33.52 0.89 -23.62
N TYR A 294 -32.71 0.83 -22.56
CA TYR A 294 -31.26 0.68 -22.63
C TYR A 294 -30.86 -0.80 -22.48
N PRO A 295 -30.61 -1.58 -23.56
CA PRO A 295 -30.45 -3.03 -23.44
C PRO A 295 -29.27 -3.48 -22.57
N GLU A 296 -28.24 -2.63 -22.50
CA GLU A 296 -27.02 -2.81 -21.69
C GLU A 296 -27.15 -2.24 -20.27
N GLY A 297 -28.29 -1.61 -19.94
CA GLY A 297 -28.57 -1.08 -18.60
C GLY A 297 -28.71 -2.20 -17.55
N SER A 298 -28.61 -1.83 -16.28
CA SER A 298 -28.79 -2.78 -15.19
C SER A 298 -30.27 -3.18 -15.06
N ASN A 299 -30.54 -4.35 -14.46
CA ASN A 299 -31.90 -4.81 -14.19
C ASN A 299 -32.50 -4.09 -12.98
N THR A 300 -32.59 -2.77 -13.08
CA THR A 300 -33.09 -1.87 -12.06
C THR A 300 -34.28 -1.07 -12.58
N LYS A 301 -34.96 -0.38 -11.68
CA LYS A 301 -36.10 0.49 -11.98
C LYS A 301 -35.97 1.86 -11.31
N SER A 302 -34.74 2.32 -11.12
CA SER A 302 -34.44 3.56 -10.42
C SER A 302 -34.97 4.76 -11.20
N PRO A 303 -35.75 5.66 -10.58
CA PRO A 303 -36.15 6.91 -11.23
C PRO A 303 -34.99 7.91 -11.34
N TYR A 304 -33.81 7.59 -10.77
CA TYR A 304 -32.62 8.41 -10.81
C TYR A 304 -31.47 7.61 -11.42
N THR A 305 -31.11 7.94 -12.65
CA THR A 305 -30.04 7.30 -13.44
C THR A 305 -28.97 8.33 -13.80
N ASN A 306 -27.71 7.91 -13.91
CA ASN A 306 -26.64 8.83 -14.30
C ASN A 306 -26.87 9.36 -15.72
N TYR A 307 -27.33 8.49 -16.63
CA TYR A 307 -27.44 8.79 -18.07
C TYR A 307 -28.55 9.80 -18.39
N ASP A 308 -29.76 9.61 -17.87
CA ASP A 308 -30.93 10.44 -18.20
C ASP A 308 -31.06 11.66 -17.29
N ILE A 309 -30.69 11.49 -16.02
CA ILE A 309 -31.01 12.49 -15.00
C ILE A 309 -29.79 13.37 -14.71
N ASN A 310 -28.61 12.78 -14.52
CA ASN A 310 -27.39 13.54 -14.25
C ASN A 310 -26.62 13.96 -15.52
N PHE A 311 -27.04 13.48 -16.70
CA PHE A 311 -26.37 13.67 -17.99
C PHE A 311 -24.88 13.28 -17.92
N ALA A 312 -24.62 12.15 -17.28
CA ALA A 312 -23.31 11.57 -17.04
C ALA A 312 -23.28 10.15 -17.64
N ASP A 313 -22.67 10.00 -18.81
CA ASP A 313 -22.52 8.69 -19.46
C ASP A 313 -21.33 7.91 -18.88
N THR A 314 -21.52 7.45 -17.65
CA THR A 314 -20.49 6.77 -16.86
C THR A 314 -20.03 5.46 -17.48
N LYS A 315 -20.88 4.78 -18.26
CA LYS A 315 -20.49 3.56 -18.99
C LYS A 315 -19.45 3.91 -20.06
N LYS A 316 -19.70 4.96 -20.84
CA LYS A 316 -18.78 5.43 -21.88
C LYS A 316 -17.40 5.84 -21.32
N TRP A 317 -17.35 6.46 -20.14
CA TRP A 317 -16.06 6.81 -19.50
C TRP A 317 -15.22 5.58 -19.16
N VAL A 318 -15.85 4.48 -18.78
CA VAL A 318 -15.16 3.20 -18.52
C VAL A 318 -14.76 2.53 -19.82
N GLU A 319 -15.65 2.48 -20.81
CA GLU A 319 -15.40 1.80 -22.08
C GLU A 319 -14.30 2.47 -22.91
N GLU A 320 -14.18 3.79 -22.82
CA GLU A 320 -13.11 4.57 -23.44
C GLU A 320 -11.89 4.78 -22.51
N GLU A 321 -11.89 4.19 -21.32
CA GLU A 321 -10.79 4.24 -20.34
C GLU A 321 -10.35 5.69 -20.01
N LEU A 322 -11.33 6.60 -19.88
CA LEU A 322 -11.07 8.02 -19.60
C LEU A 322 -10.69 8.28 -18.13
N ILE A 323 -10.99 7.34 -17.24
CA ILE A 323 -10.74 7.44 -15.80
C ILE A 323 -9.98 6.20 -15.35
N ASP A 324 -9.10 6.35 -14.37
CA ASP A 324 -8.32 5.25 -13.81
C ASP A 324 -9.16 4.37 -12.87
N TYR A 325 -10.18 4.96 -12.23
CA TYR A 325 -11.14 4.20 -11.44
C TYR A 325 -12.54 4.80 -11.47
N ILE A 326 -13.54 3.93 -11.28
CA ILE A 326 -14.93 4.32 -11.04
C ILE A 326 -15.40 3.80 -9.67
N ALA A 327 -16.16 4.64 -8.96
CA ALA A 327 -16.59 4.38 -7.60
C ALA A 327 -18.11 4.52 -7.41
N PRO A 328 -18.96 3.72 -8.08
CA PRO A 328 -20.42 3.88 -8.01
C PRO A 328 -20.95 3.82 -6.58
N GLN A 329 -21.82 4.77 -6.24
CA GLN A 329 -22.49 4.89 -4.95
C GLN A 329 -23.67 3.91 -4.86
N ILE A 330 -23.40 2.65 -4.52
CA ILE A 330 -24.43 1.61 -4.38
C ILE A 330 -25.03 1.69 -2.97
N TYR A 331 -25.79 2.76 -2.72
CA TYR A 331 -26.34 3.08 -1.39
C TYR A 331 -27.69 2.42 -1.12
N PHE A 332 -27.78 1.13 -1.48
CA PHE A 332 -28.99 0.33 -1.43
C PHE A 332 -28.71 -1.00 -0.71
N SER A 333 -29.74 -1.60 -0.13
CA SER A 333 -29.64 -2.96 0.40
C SER A 333 -29.75 -4.00 -0.72
N PHE A 334 -29.35 -5.25 -0.45
CA PHE A 334 -29.67 -6.39 -1.32
C PHE A 334 -31.19 -6.52 -1.57
N ALA A 335 -31.99 -6.10 -0.59
CA ALA A 335 -33.46 -6.17 -0.64
C ALA A 335 -34.11 -5.06 -1.44
N ASN A 336 -33.34 -4.04 -1.86
CA ASN A 336 -33.93 -2.89 -2.52
C ASN A 336 -34.55 -3.31 -3.87
N SER A 337 -35.88 -3.26 -3.94
CA SER A 337 -36.61 -3.74 -5.13
C SER A 337 -36.39 -2.87 -6.37
N SER A 338 -35.86 -1.66 -6.22
CA SER A 338 -35.61 -0.72 -7.31
C SER A 338 -34.18 -0.75 -7.82
N ALA A 339 -33.23 -1.03 -6.94
CA ALA A 339 -31.80 -0.93 -7.20
C ALA A 339 -31.05 -1.88 -6.26
N SER A 340 -31.25 -3.19 -6.41
CA SER A 340 -30.65 -4.21 -5.53
C SER A 340 -29.12 -4.12 -5.58
N TYR A 341 -28.49 -4.16 -4.40
CA TYR A 341 -27.03 -4.04 -4.26
C TYR A 341 -26.28 -5.05 -5.15
N GLY A 342 -26.63 -6.33 -5.04
CA GLY A 342 -25.91 -7.41 -5.74
C GLY A 342 -26.03 -7.30 -7.27
N GLU A 343 -27.18 -6.89 -7.79
CA GLU A 343 -27.38 -6.60 -9.22
C GLU A 343 -26.44 -5.48 -9.68
N LEU A 344 -26.43 -4.35 -8.97
CA LEU A 344 -25.62 -3.20 -9.36
C LEU A 344 -24.12 -3.48 -9.26
N ALA A 345 -23.67 -4.11 -8.18
CA ALA A 345 -22.26 -4.44 -7.99
C ALA A 345 -21.78 -5.41 -9.08
N SER A 346 -22.59 -6.43 -9.40
CA SER A 346 -22.28 -7.38 -10.49
C SER A 346 -22.28 -6.71 -11.86
N TRP A 347 -23.25 -5.81 -12.11
CA TRP A 347 -23.34 -5.07 -13.37
C TRP A 347 -22.09 -4.20 -13.57
N TRP A 348 -21.69 -3.42 -12.56
CA TRP A 348 -20.49 -2.59 -12.63
C TRP A 348 -19.22 -3.42 -12.81
N ALA A 349 -19.09 -4.56 -12.13
CA ALA A 349 -17.98 -5.49 -12.34
C ALA A 349 -17.93 -6.00 -13.79
N GLY A 350 -19.09 -6.22 -14.41
CA GLY A 350 -19.22 -6.54 -15.83
C GLY A 350 -18.74 -5.41 -16.75
N ILE A 351 -18.99 -4.15 -16.42
CA ILE A 351 -18.59 -2.98 -17.21
C ILE A 351 -17.06 -2.77 -17.20
N VAL A 352 -16.41 -2.93 -16.05
CA VAL A 352 -14.94 -2.79 -15.94
C VAL A 352 -14.16 -4.03 -16.39
N LYS A 353 -14.85 -5.13 -16.69
CA LYS A 353 -14.20 -6.38 -17.10
C LYS A 353 -13.32 -6.16 -18.33
N ASN A 354 -12.04 -6.51 -18.23
CA ASN A 354 -11.03 -6.33 -19.28
C ASN A 354 -10.89 -4.87 -19.73
N ARG A 355 -10.92 -3.94 -18.77
CA ARG A 355 -10.64 -2.51 -18.96
C ARG A 355 -9.54 -2.07 -18.01
N ASN A 356 -8.79 -1.07 -18.41
CA ASN A 356 -7.82 -0.34 -17.59
C ASN A 356 -8.52 0.66 -16.65
N VAL A 357 -9.53 0.17 -15.92
CA VAL A 357 -10.32 0.97 -14.98
C VAL A 357 -10.61 0.10 -13.76
N HIS A 358 -10.15 0.53 -12.58
CA HIS A 358 -10.50 -0.16 -11.35
C HIS A 358 -11.94 0.16 -10.92
N LEU A 359 -12.62 -0.83 -10.36
CA LEU A 359 -13.92 -0.65 -9.72
C LEU A 359 -13.76 -0.67 -8.20
N TYR A 360 -14.23 0.40 -7.56
CA TYR A 360 -14.41 0.48 -6.11
C TYR A 360 -15.90 0.66 -5.82
N ILE A 361 -16.43 0.09 -4.74
CA ILE A 361 -17.85 0.31 -4.42
C ILE A 361 -17.99 1.35 -3.30
N GLY A 362 -18.77 2.40 -3.56
CA GLY A 362 -19.18 3.35 -2.53
C GLY A 362 -20.19 2.70 -1.58
N GLN A 363 -19.86 2.65 -0.29
CA GLN A 363 -20.67 2.04 0.77
C GLN A 363 -21.45 3.10 1.56
N ALA A 364 -22.75 2.87 1.75
CA ALA A 364 -23.63 3.77 2.50
C ALA A 364 -23.48 3.64 4.03
N PHE A 365 -22.27 3.82 4.52
CA PHE A 365 -21.95 3.68 5.95
C PHE A 365 -22.78 4.63 6.83
N TYR A 366 -23.13 5.81 6.31
CA TYR A 366 -24.02 6.77 6.97
C TYR A 366 -25.46 6.29 7.21
N LYS A 367 -25.95 5.28 6.45
CA LYS A 367 -27.32 4.78 6.56
C LYS A 367 -27.54 3.86 7.77
N ILE A 368 -26.45 3.33 8.33
CA ILE A 368 -26.50 2.39 9.44
C ILE A 368 -27.21 3.03 10.62
N ASN A 369 -28.35 2.44 10.98
CA ASN A 369 -29.31 2.86 11.99
C ASN A 369 -30.01 4.21 11.74
N ASP A 370 -29.77 4.86 10.61
CA ASP A 370 -30.31 6.18 10.26
C ASP A 370 -31.21 6.19 8.99
N ASP A 371 -31.34 5.09 8.26
CA ASP A 371 -32.14 5.00 7.02
C ASP A 371 -33.55 4.42 7.24
N SER A 372 -34.49 4.76 6.37
CA SER A 372 -35.85 4.17 6.37
C SER A 372 -35.88 2.67 6.01
N ASP A 373 -34.93 2.20 5.21
CA ASP A 373 -34.77 0.81 4.82
C ASP A 373 -34.41 -0.04 6.06
N LEU A 374 -35.27 -1.01 6.36
CA LEU A 374 -35.16 -1.86 7.54
C LEU A 374 -33.90 -2.73 7.54
N TYR A 375 -33.25 -2.94 6.39
CA TYR A 375 -32.00 -3.71 6.30
C TYR A 375 -30.77 -2.95 6.78
N PHE A 376 -30.84 -1.62 6.84
CA PHE A 376 -29.82 -0.79 7.48
C PHE A 376 -30.05 -0.56 8.97
N LYS A 377 -31.01 -1.26 9.60
CA LYS A 377 -31.41 -1.02 11.00
C LYS A 377 -31.26 -2.24 11.90
N GLY A 378 -30.90 -1.99 13.16
CA GLY A 378 -30.93 -2.97 14.25
C GLY A 378 -30.18 -4.25 13.91
N ASN A 379 -30.75 -5.41 14.20
CA ASN A 379 -30.09 -6.69 13.93
C ASN A 379 -29.92 -7.02 12.44
N ASN A 380 -30.69 -6.38 11.54
CA ASN A 380 -30.57 -6.65 10.11
C ASN A 380 -29.24 -6.12 9.55
N VAL A 381 -28.78 -4.97 10.04
CA VAL A 381 -27.55 -4.33 9.53
C VAL A 381 -26.30 -5.14 9.84
N LEU A 382 -26.32 -5.90 10.94
CA LEU A 382 -25.26 -6.83 11.33
C LEU A 382 -25.06 -7.97 10.32
N LYS A 383 -26.03 -8.20 9.44
CA LYS A 383 -25.89 -9.14 8.33
C LYS A 383 -25.76 -8.42 6.98
N GLU A 384 -26.55 -7.39 6.74
CA GLU A 384 -26.57 -6.64 5.48
C GLU A 384 -25.19 -6.06 5.15
N PHE A 385 -24.63 -5.23 6.03
CA PHE A 385 -23.42 -4.48 5.72
C PHE A 385 -22.17 -5.37 5.60
N PRO A 386 -21.93 -6.35 6.50
CA PRO A 386 -20.86 -7.32 6.30
C PRO A 386 -21.02 -8.13 5.01
N SER A 387 -22.25 -8.54 4.66
CA SER A 387 -22.49 -9.27 3.41
C SER A 387 -22.14 -8.46 2.17
N GLN A 388 -22.33 -7.13 2.19
CA GLN A 388 -21.94 -6.25 1.08
C GLN A 388 -20.41 -6.21 0.91
N LEU A 389 -19.66 -6.06 2.00
CA LEU A 389 -18.20 -6.05 1.96
C LEU A 389 -17.61 -7.42 1.55
N ILE A 390 -18.19 -8.51 2.06
CA ILE A 390 -17.79 -9.88 1.70
C ILE A 390 -18.10 -10.16 0.23
N PHE A 391 -19.28 -9.76 -0.24
CA PHE A 391 -19.67 -9.89 -1.65
C PHE A 391 -18.66 -9.17 -2.55
N ASN A 392 -18.31 -7.92 -2.21
CA ASN A 392 -17.34 -7.14 -2.99
C ASN A 392 -15.98 -7.84 -3.07
N ALA A 393 -15.42 -8.27 -1.93
CA ALA A 393 -14.10 -8.92 -1.90
C ALA A 393 -14.09 -10.29 -2.59
N ALA A 394 -15.24 -10.95 -2.72
CA ALA A 394 -15.37 -12.23 -3.41
C ALA A 394 -15.62 -12.08 -4.92
N GLN A 395 -16.06 -10.91 -5.38
CA GLN A 395 -16.35 -10.66 -6.80
C GLN A 395 -15.09 -10.27 -7.56
N PRO A 396 -14.75 -10.98 -8.66
CA PRO A 396 -13.71 -10.54 -9.58
C PRO A 396 -13.98 -9.10 -10.06
N TYR A 397 -12.90 -8.34 -10.26
CA TYR A 397 -12.91 -6.95 -10.73
C TYR A 397 -13.39 -5.89 -9.74
N ILE A 398 -14.04 -6.25 -8.63
CA ILE A 398 -14.25 -5.30 -7.52
C ILE A 398 -12.96 -5.25 -6.69
N MET A 399 -12.22 -4.15 -6.82
CA MET A 399 -10.88 -4.01 -6.23
C MET A 399 -10.87 -3.21 -4.94
N GLY A 400 -12.04 -2.83 -4.41
CA GLY A 400 -12.09 -1.96 -3.26
C GLY A 400 -13.46 -1.54 -2.80
N SER A 401 -13.49 -0.86 -1.65
CA SER A 401 -14.68 -0.21 -1.12
C SER A 401 -14.30 1.11 -0.47
N ILE A 402 -15.18 2.11 -0.60
CA ILE A 402 -15.00 3.44 -0.02
C ILE A 402 -16.19 3.73 0.90
N LEU A 403 -15.93 4.03 2.17
CA LEU A 403 -17.00 4.27 3.14
C LEU A 403 -17.44 5.74 3.11
N PHE A 404 -18.73 5.98 2.87
CA PHE A 404 -19.33 7.29 3.05
C PHE A 404 -20.02 7.35 4.42
N ARG A 405 -19.41 7.94 5.45
CA ARG A 405 -18.23 8.85 5.46
C ARG A 405 -17.56 8.92 6.84
N ALA A 406 -16.43 9.62 6.96
CA ALA A 406 -15.52 9.63 8.13
C ALA A 406 -16.17 9.73 9.51
N LYS A 407 -17.08 10.68 9.75
CA LYS A 407 -17.73 10.92 11.05
C LYS A 407 -18.45 9.68 11.61
N ASN A 408 -18.86 8.77 10.74
CA ASN A 408 -19.57 7.56 11.13
C ASN A 408 -18.67 6.53 11.83
N LEU A 409 -17.33 6.66 11.72
CA LEU A 409 -16.38 5.78 12.42
C LEU A 409 -16.46 5.94 13.94
N THR A 410 -16.87 7.12 14.42
CA THR A 410 -16.96 7.43 15.86
C THR A 410 -18.39 7.59 16.35
N ASP A 411 -19.39 7.41 15.48
CA ASP A 411 -20.80 7.46 15.85
C ASP A 411 -21.15 6.24 16.71
N SER A 412 -21.76 6.49 17.88
CA SER A 412 -22.13 5.44 18.84
C SER A 412 -23.10 4.41 18.25
N GLN A 413 -23.98 4.82 17.34
CA GLN A 413 -24.95 3.92 16.72
C GLN A 413 -24.33 3.00 15.66
N LYS A 414 -23.10 3.28 15.24
CA LYS A 414 -22.40 2.56 14.16
C LYS A 414 -21.28 1.68 14.70
N GLN A 415 -20.93 1.81 15.98
CA GLN A 415 -19.84 1.06 16.64
C GLN A 415 -19.93 -0.47 16.52
N PRO A 416 -21.12 -1.12 16.54
CA PRO A 416 -21.19 -2.55 16.28
C PRO A 416 -20.63 -2.94 14.91
N ILE A 417 -20.92 -2.15 13.87
CA ILE A 417 -20.43 -2.39 12.51
C ILE A 417 -18.96 -1.98 12.38
N VAL A 418 -18.54 -0.86 12.99
CA VAL A 418 -17.12 -0.48 13.06
C VAL A 418 -16.29 -1.62 13.69
N SER A 419 -16.79 -2.22 14.77
CA SER A 419 -16.12 -3.33 15.44
C SER A 419 -16.04 -4.57 14.55
N LEU A 420 -17.12 -4.92 13.84
CA LEU A 420 -17.12 -6.02 12.86
C LEU A 420 -16.13 -5.76 11.72
N ILE A 421 -16.10 -4.54 11.18
CA ILE A 421 -15.14 -4.17 10.13
C ILE A 421 -13.71 -4.36 10.65
N LYS A 422 -13.39 -3.81 11.83
CA LYS A 422 -12.03 -3.87 12.39
C LYS A 422 -11.59 -5.30 12.71
N ASN A 423 -12.45 -6.07 13.37
CA ASN A 423 -12.06 -7.32 14.00
C ASN A 423 -12.27 -8.55 13.11
N GLU A 424 -13.18 -8.49 12.13
CA GLU A 424 -13.57 -9.65 11.32
C GLU A 424 -13.40 -9.42 9.82
N LEU A 425 -13.78 -8.25 9.29
CA LEU A 425 -13.78 -8.03 7.83
C LEU A 425 -12.45 -7.49 7.31
N TRP A 426 -11.83 -6.54 7.99
CA TRP A 426 -10.56 -5.91 7.60
C TRP A 426 -9.47 -6.18 8.63
N GLN A 427 -9.48 -7.40 9.19
CA GLN A 427 -8.54 -7.85 10.22
C GLN A 427 -7.08 -7.80 9.73
N THR A 428 -6.83 -8.18 8.47
CA THR A 428 -5.51 -8.09 7.84
C THR A 428 -5.33 -6.76 7.12
N LYS A 429 -4.12 -6.24 7.04
CA LYS A 429 -3.81 -5.10 6.17
C LYS A 429 -3.91 -5.49 4.69
N ALA A 430 -4.10 -4.49 3.83
CA ALA A 430 -4.10 -4.67 2.39
C ALA A 430 -3.33 -3.51 1.73
N LEU A 431 -2.57 -3.83 0.69
CA LEU A 431 -1.92 -2.85 -0.16
C LEU A 431 -2.93 -2.23 -1.14
N VAL A 432 -2.59 -1.07 -1.68
CA VAL A 432 -3.37 -0.47 -2.76
C VAL A 432 -3.19 -1.30 -4.04
N PRO A 433 -4.27 -1.57 -4.80
CA PRO A 433 -4.17 -2.25 -6.10
C PRO A 433 -3.26 -1.51 -7.09
N VAL A 434 -2.42 -2.26 -7.80
CA VAL A 434 -1.55 -1.73 -8.86
C VAL A 434 -2.38 -1.45 -10.11
N MET A 435 -2.19 -0.28 -10.71
CA MET A 435 -2.76 0.07 -12.02
C MET A 435 -1.66 -0.09 -13.07
N GLU A 436 -1.50 -1.32 -13.59
CA GLU A 436 -0.39 -1.71 -14.49
C GLU A 436 -0.23 -0.79 -15.72
N TRP A 437 -1.31 -0.16 -16.18
CA TRP A 437 -1.30 0.75 -17.32
C TRP A 437 -0.77 2.16 -17.02
N LYS A 438 -0.58 2.53 -15.74
CA LYS A 438 -0.05 3.85 -15.35
C LYS A 438 1.48 3.94 -15.35
N GLY A 439 2.16 2.85 -15.73
CA GLY A 439 3.62 2.75 -15.70
C GLY A 439 4.14 2.49 -14.29
N GLY A 440 5.38 2.88 -14.01
CA GLY A 440 6.06 2.48 -12.76
C GLY A 440 6.77 1.14 -12.92
N ALA A 441 7.50 0.73 -11.89
CA ALA A 441 8.21 -0.55 -11.85
C ALA A 441 8.56 -0.89 -10.41
N PRO A 442 8.66 -2.19 -10.06
CA PRO A 442 9.19 -2.61 -8.78
C PRO A 442 10.54 -1.91 -8.48
N PRO A 443 10.69 -1.23 -7.33
CA PRO A 443 11.98 -0.70 -6.92
C PRO A 443 13.01 -1.80 -6.69
N ARG A 444 14.28 -1.42 -6.51
CA ARG A 444 15.29 -2.34 -5.98
C ARG A 444 14.92 -2.77 -4.57
N LYS A 445 15.16 -4.06 -4.32
CA LYS A 445 15.02 -4.71 -3.02
C LYS A 445 15.75 -3.92 -1.90
N PRO A 446 15.20 -3.85 -0.68
CA PRO A 446 15.91 -3.32 0.48
C PRO A 446 17.20 -4.10 0.81
N GLU A 447 18.17 -3.45 1.43
CA GLU A 447 19.49 -4.01 1.74
C GLU A 447 19.84 -3.86 3.24
N VAL A 448 20.81 -4.65 3.70
CA VAL A 448 21.43 -4.55 5.04
C VAL A 448 20.38 -4.57 6.16
N GLY A 449 19.68 -5.71 6.29
CA GLY A 449 18.62 -5.90 7.27
C GLY A 449 19.14 -6.40 8.62
N THR A 450 18.78 -5.74 9.72
CA THR A 450 19.13 -6.20 11.08
C THR A 450 17.90 -6.40 11.95
N ILE A 451 18.01 -7.27 12.94
CA ILE A 451 17.01 -7.49 13.98
C ILE A 451 17.70 -7.51 15.34
N GLU A 452 17.16 -6.76 16.30
CA GLU A 452 17.64 -6.73 17.67
C GLU A 452 16.47 -6.64 18.67
N ALA A 453 16.67 -7.16 19.88
CA ALA A 453 15.71 -6.98 20.96
C ALA A 453 15.77 -5.54 21.49
N TYR A 454 14.65 -5.02 21.98
CA TYR A 454 14.59 -3.84 22.83
C TYR A 454 13.57 -4.08 23.96
N ASP A 455 13.34 -3.08 24.82
CA ASP A 455 12.57 -3.24 26.06
C ASP A 455 11.16 -3.85 25.86
N ASP A 456 10.44 -3.44 24.80
CA ASP A 456 9.04 -3.86 24.59
C ASP A 456 8.86 -4.88 23.46
N GLY A 457 9.91 -5.23 22.72
CA GLY A 457 9.81 -6.20 21.63
C GLY A 457 11.06 -6.34 20.76
N VAL A 458 10.88 -6.39 19.45
CA VAL A 458 11.99 -6.41 18.48
C VAL A 458 12.01 -5.18 17.59
N LYS A 459 13.21 -4.71 17.29
CA LYS A 459 13.47 -3.62 16.35
C LYS A 459 14.13 -4.22 15.11
N ILE A 460 13.57 -3.92 13.95
CA ILE A 460 14.18 -4.26 12.66
C ILE A 460 14.60 -2.99 11.92
N THR A 461 15.73 -3.06 11.23
CA THR A 461 16.24 -1.94 10.44
C THR A 461 16.68 -2.38 9.06
N TRP A 462 16.60 -1.48 8.08
CA TRP A 462 17.09 -1.72 6.72
C TRP A 462 17.43 -0.40 6.01
N HIS A 463 18.21 -0.54 4.94
CA HIS A 463 18.58 0.54 4.04
C HIS A 463 17.98 0.33 2.65
N ASN A 464 17.73 1.41 1.92
CA ASN A 464 17.37 1.32 0.51
C ASN A 464 17.71 2.64 -0.19
N ASN A 465 18.64 2.60 -1.13
CA ASN A 465 19.12 3.78 -1.85
C ASN A 465 18.39 4.03 -3.19
N ASP A 466 17.37 3.23 -3.50
CA ASP A 466 16.58 3.43 -4.71
C ASP A 466 15.71 4.69 -4.61
N PRO A 467 15.89 5.70 -5.49
CA PRO A 467 15.09 6.92 -5.46
C PRO A 467 13.60 6.69 -5.79
N ASN A 468 13.23 5.57 -6.41
CA ASN A 468 11.84 5.27 -6.77
C ASN A 468 11.04 4.65 -5.63
N THR A 469 11.69 4.18 -4.56
CA THR A 469 10.99 3.65 -3.39
C THR A 469 10.29 4.76 -2.64
N VAL A 470 8.99 4.60 -2.42
CA VAL A 470 8.15 5.54 -1.67
C VAL A 470 7.81 5.02 -0.28
N TYR A 471 7.60 3.71 -0.13
CA TYR A 471 7.30 3.08 1.14
C TYR A 471 7.70 1.61 1.14
N TYR A 472 7.59 0.95 2.29
CA TYR A 472 7.88 -0.46 2.47
C TYR A 472 6.66 -1.21 2.97
N ALA A 473 6.54 -2.49 2.60
CA ALA A 473 5.62 -3.44 3.23
C ALA A 473 6.41 -4.41 4.09
N ILE A 474 5.91 -4.68 5.29
CA ILE A 474 6.59 -5.49 6.31
C ILE A 474 5.71 -6.70 6.60
N TYR A 475 6.26 -7.87 6.33
CA TYR A 475 5.64 -9.16 6.55
C TYR A 475 6.32 -9.87 7.70
N ARG A 476 5.56 -10.46 8.62
CA ARG A 476 6.09 -11.20 9.77
C ARG A 476 5.66 -12.67 9.72
N PHE A 477 6.63 -13.56 9.86
CA PHE A 477 6.42 -15.01 9.88
C PHE A 477 7.01 -15.60 11.16
N ASP A 478 6.47 -16.74 11.59
CA ASP A 478 7.11 -17.56 12.62
C ASP A 478 8.46 -18.07 12.10
N LYS A 479 9.47 -18.15 12.98
CA LYS A 479 10.87 -18.51 12.60
C LYS A 479 10.99 -19.81 11.78
N ASN A 480 10.12 -20.79 12.02
CA ASN A 480 10.19 -22.11 11.37
C ASN A 480 9.28 -22.21 10.12
N THR A 481 8.81 -21.09 9.57
CA THR A 481 7.97 -21.11 8.37
C THR A 481 8.81 -21.50 7.15
N GLU A 482 8.69 -22.73 6.65
CA GLU A 482 9.52 -23.20 5.52
C GLU A 482 9.01 -22.73 4.14
N ASN A 483 7.72 -22.35 4.03
CA ASN A 483 7.06 -21.98 2.76
C ASN A 483 6.44 -20.58 2.81
N TYR A 484 7.22 -19.55 2.50
CA TYR A 484 6.75 -18.16 2.43
C TYR A 484 5.90 -17.85 1.19
N ALA A 485 5.98 -18.68 0.14
CA ALA A 485 5.47 -18.39 -1.20
C ALA A 485 3.95 -18.65 -1.38
N GLU A 486 3.25 -19.21 -0.39
CA GLU A 486 1.80 -19.34 -0.47
C GLU A 486 1.12 -17.96 -0.29
N SER A 487 0.43 -17.48 -1.34
CA SER A 487 -0.09 -16.11 -1.44
C SER A 487 -1.02 -15.68 -0.27
N ASN A 488 -1.88 -16.59 0.20
CA ASN A 488 -2.77 -16.33 1.34
C ASN A 488 -1.99 -16.21 2.65
N THR A 489 -0.97 -17.05 2.84
CA THR A 489 -0.09 -17.02 4.01
C THR A 489 0.73 -15.74 4.00
N PHE A 490 1.30 -15.36 2.85
CA PHE A 490 2.02 -14.11 2.68
C PHE A 490 1.14 -12.89 3.01
N THR A 491 -0.09 -12.86 2.51
CA THR A 491 -1.03 -11.74 2.74
C THR A 491 -1.42 -11.58 4.20
N LYS A 492 -1.74 -12.67 4.90
CA LYS A 492 -2.12 -12.62 6.33
C LYS A 492 -1.00 -12.08 7.21
N ASN A 493 0.23 -12.21 6.74
CA ASN A 493 1.43 -11.80 7.47
C ASN A 493 1.86 -10.35 7.20
N LEU A 494 1.14 -9.59 6.35
CA LEU A 494 1.36 -8.14 6.23
C LEU A 494 0.94 -7.42 7.51
N ILE A 495 1.93 -6.99 8.30
CA ILE A 495 1.69 -6.38 9.61
C ILE A 495 1.79 -4.85 9.58
N ALA A 496 2.55 -4.28 8.65
CA ALA A 496 2.75 -2.84 8.57
C ALA A 496 3.15 -2.36 7.16
N THR A 497 2.93 -1.07 6.94
CA THR A 497 3.55 -0.31 5.85
C THR A 497 4.19 0.94 6.40
N VAL A 498 5.38 1.29 5.94
CA VAL A 498 6.17 2.41 6.48
C VAL A 498 6.64 3.30 5.33
N ARG A 499 6.35 4.60 5.39
CA ARG A 499 6.80 5.57 4.39
C ARG A 499 8.32 5.72 4.45
N LYS A 500 9.00 5.81 3.31
CA LYS A 500 10.44 6.01 3.25
C LYS A 500 10.80 7.44 3.67
N GLU A 501 11.80 7.56 4.54
CA GLU A 501 12.50 8.83 4.77
C GLU A 501 13.81 8.85 3.97
N THR A 502 13.95 9.81 3.06
CA THR A 502 15.11 9.91 2.16
C THR A 502 16.41 10.07 2.96
N GLY A 503 17.41 9.25 2.62
CA GLY A 503 18.76 9.33 3.20
C GLY A 503 18.88 8.77 4.62
N LYS A 504 17.84 8.10 5.14
CA LYS A 504 17.86 7.51 6.49
C LYS A 504 17.69 6.00 6.45
N THR A 505 18.31 5.31 7.42
CA THR A 505 17.94 3.94 7.79
C THR A 505 16.48 3.92 8.20
N THR A 506 15.71 2.99 7.66
CA THR A 506 14.33 2.80 8.09
C THR A 506 14.30 1.87 9.30
N ILE A 507 13.48 2.20 10.29
CA ILE A 507 13.34 1.46 11.54
C ILE A 507 11.87 1.09 11.71
N PHE A 508 11.60 -0.15 12.10
CA PHE A 508 10.27 -0.59 12.52
C PHE A 508 10.37 -1.35 13.85
N TYR A 509 9.43 -1.05 14.74
CA TYR A 509 9.30 -1.68 16.05
C TYR A 509 8.10 -2.64 16.02
N ASP A 510 8.32 -3.87 16.48
CA ASP A 510 7.27 -4.87 16.63
C ASP A 510 7.17 -5.31 18.10
N ASP A 511 6.18 -4.76 18.79
CA ASP A 511 5.88 -5.01 20.20
C ASP A 511 5.21 -6.38 20.44
N ALA A 512 4.72 -7.04 19.38
CA ALA A 512 3.99 -8.31 19.49
C ALA A 512 4.93 -9.52 19.59
N ILE A 513 6.23 -9.34 19.35
CA ILE A 513 7.28 -10.34 19.49
C ILE A 513 8.30 -9.88 20.53
N LYS A 514 8.73 -10.76 21.44
CA LYS A 514 9.61 -10.40 22.56
C LYS A 514 11.08 -10.67 22.32
N THR A 515 11.42 -11.64 21.48
CA THR A 515 12.82 -11.93 21.14
C THR A 515 13.01 -12.09 19.63
N PRO A 516 14.17 -11.71 19.07
CA PRO A 516 14.49 -11.87 17.65
C PRO A 516 14.31 -13.30 17.12
N ASP A 517 14.45 -14.29 18.00
CA ASP A 517 14.36 -15.72 17.65
C ASP A 517 12.93 -16.25 17.48
N GLN A 518 11.92 -15.43 17.76
CA GLN A 518 10.52 -15.84 17.60
C GLN A 518 9.99 -15.64 16.18
N ALA A 519 10.61 -14.74 15.41
CA ALA A 519 10.07 -14.32 14.12
C ALA A 519 11.15 -14.13 13.04
N GLN A 520 10.69 -14.14 11.81
CA GLN A 520 11.42 -13.70 10.63
C GLN A 520 10.56 -12.71 9.87
N TYR A 521 11.20 -11.67 9.34
CA TYR A 521 10.54 -10.62 8.59
C TYR A 521 10.92 -10.69 7.13
N ILE A 522 9.99 -10.30 6.26
CA ILE A 522 10.26 -9.98 4.87
C ILE A 522 9.88 -8.52 4.66
N VAL A 523 10.80 -7.72 4.16
CA VAL A 523 10.59 -6.30 3.85
C VAL A 523 10.70 -6.09 2.34
N THR A 524 9.64 -5.58 1.72
CA THR A 524 9.62 -5.21 0.30
C THR A 524 9.57 -3.69 0.16
N ALA A 525 10.15 -3.15 -0.92
CA ALA A 525 10.07 -1.75 -1.31
C ALA A 525 8.95 -1.56 -2.34
N LEU A 526 8.23 -0.45 -2.25
CA LEU A 526 7.13 -0.13 -3.16
C LEU A 526 7.31 1.25 -3.78
N ASP A 527 7.06 1.34 -5.08
CA ASP A 527 7.06 2.60 -5.81
C ASP A 527 5.77 3.40 -5.55
N ARG A 528 5.68 4.59 -6.16
CA ARG A 528 4.50 5.45 -6.04
C ARG A 528 3.21 4.81 -6.56
N LEU A 529 3.32 3.89 -7.52
CA LEU A 529 2.20 3.17 -8.14
C LEU A 529 1.99 1.78 -7.54
N HIS A 530 2.64 1.51 -6.41
CA HIS A 530 2.53 0.31 -5.56
C HIS A 530 3.10 -0.98 -6.17
N HIS A 531 3.95 -0.90 -7.19
CA HIS A 531 4.75 -2.02 -7.64
C HIS A 531 5.71 -2.43 -6.54
N GLU A 532 5.80 -3.73 -6.29
CA GLU A 532 6.49 -4.27 -5.11
C GLU A 532 7.75 -5.04 -5.53
N SER A 533 8.86 -4.70 -4.88
CA SER A 533 10.17 -5.34 -5.11
C SER A 533 10.22 -6.77 -4.59
N GLU A 534 11.31 -7.48 -4.90
CA GLU A 534 11.69 -8.65 -4.12
C GLU A 534 11.91 -8.30 -2.64
N GLY A 535 11.74 -9.31 -1.77
CA GLY A 535 11.83 -9.14 -0.32
C GLY A 535 13.25 -9.29 0.25
N LEU A 536 13.62 -8.41 1.17
CA LEU A 536 14.71 -8.58 2.11
C LEU A 536 14.24 -9.41 3.29
N ILE A 537 14.90 -10.54 3.52
CA ILE A 537 14.63 -11.37 4.68
C ILE A 537 15.46 -10.86 5.86
N ILE A 538 14.84 -10.69 7.02
CA ILE A 538 15.48 -10.23 8.25
C ILE A 538 15.10 -11.20 9.38
N GLY A 539 16.08 -11.88 9.98
CA GLY A 539 15.86 -12.84 11.06
C GLY A 539 17.17 -13.40 11.62
N THR A 540 17.08 -14.30 12.60
CA THR A 540 18.27 -14.94 13.21
C THR A 540 18.68 -16.25 12.53
N SER A 541 17.84 -16.82 11.66
CA SER A 541 17.98 -18.14 11.02
C SER A 541 18.83 -18.17 9.74
N HIS A 542 19.31 -17.02 9.25
CA HIS A 542 20.20 -16.93 8.09
C HIS A 542 21.19 -15.76 8.24
N SER A 543 22.19 -15.68 7.35
CA SER A 543 23.09 -14.52 7.16
C SER A 543 22.31 -13.29 6.72
N ALA A 544 22.72 -12.11 7.19
CA ALA A 544 22.11 -10.84 6.76
C ALA A 544 22.33 -10.55 5.25
N TYR A 545 23.34 -11.19 4.64
CA TYR A 545 23.79 -10.91 3.27
C TYR A 545 23.54 -12.07 2.30
N PHE A 546 23.52 -13.32 2.81
CA PHE A 546 23.50 -14.51 1.96
C PHE A 546 22.44 -15.53 2.40
N VAL A 547 21.40 -15.70 1.59
CA VAL A 547 20.27 -16.59 1.91
C VAL A 547 20.66 -18.07 1.98
N ASP A 548 21.78 -18.47 1.37
CA ASP A 548 22.30 -19.84 1.41
C ASP A 548 23.19 -20.13 2.65
N ILE A 549 23.50 -19.11 3.46
CA ILE A 549 23.96 -19.30 4.84
C ILE A 549 22.73 -19.40 5.74
N SER A 550 22.09 -20.56 5.69
CA SER A 550 20.90 -20.90 6.46
C SER A 550 21.20 -22.06 7.43
N GLN A 551 20.18 -22.83 7.83
CA GLN A 551 20.24 -23.82 8.91
C GLN A 551 21.46 -24.77 8.87
N ASN A 552 21.91 -25.19 7.69
CA ASN A 552 23.07 -26.09 7.54
C ASN A 552 24.44 -25.40 7.69
N TYR A 553 24.49 -24.08 7.62
CA TYR A 553 25.71 -23.26 7.67
C TYR A 553 25.66 -22.15 8.71
N LEU A 554 24.68 -22.18 9.64
CA LEU A 554 24.58 -21.20 10.73
C LEU A 554 25.85 -21.11 11.59
N TRP A 555 26.62 -22.21 11.69
CA TRP A 555 27.92 -22.23 12.39
C TRP A 555 28.98 -21.32 11.75
N ALA A 556 28.82 -20.95 10.48
CA ALA A 556 29.70 -20.04 9.75
C ALA A 556 29.12 -18.62 9.61
N LYS A 557 27.87 -18.40 10.03
CA LYS A 557 27.12 -17.15 9.79
C LYS A 557 27.90 -15.91 10.23
N GLU A 558 28.27 -15.85 11.51
CA GLU A 558 28.93 -14.68 12.10
C GLU A 558 30.25 -14.37 11.36
N ALA A 559 31.01 -15.40 11.02
CA ALA A 559 32.25 -15.26 10.28
C ALA A 559 32.04 -14.75 8.85
N VAL A 560 31.02 -15.26 8.16
CA VAL A 560 30.70 -14.81 6.79
C VAL A 560 30.21 -13.37 6.78
N ASP A 561 29.30 -13.01 7.68
CA ASP A 561 28.73 -11.66 7.77
C ASP A 561 29.83 -10.62 8.08
N SER A 562 30.68 -10.92 9.07
CA SER A 562 31.79 -10.04 9.46
C SER A 562 32.81 -9.82 8.34
N LEU A 563 33.14 -10.85 7.57
CA LEU A 563 34.10 -10.74 6.47
C LEU A 563 33.50 -10.05 5.23
N TYR A 564 32.19 -10.18 5.01
CA TYR A 564 31.49 -9.47 3.94
C TYR A 564 31.50 -7.95 4.19
N GLU A 565 31.21 -7.51 5.42
CA GLU A 565 31.23 -6.09 5.82
C GLU A 565 32.61 -5.44 5.60
N ARG A 566 33.68 -6.22 5.75
CA ARG A 566 35.06 -5.80 5.52
C ARG A 566 35.49 -5.86 4.06
N LYS A 567 34.59 -6.26 3.14
CA LYS A 567 34.88 -6.48 1.71
C LYS A 567 35.97 -7.53 1.48
N ALA A 568 36.19 -8.42 2.45
CA ALA A 568 37.16 -9.51 2.34
C ALA A 568 36.61 -10.67 1.47
N PHE A 569 35.29 -10.88 1.48
CA PHE A 569 34.61 -11.81 0.58
C PHE A 569 33.48 -11.14 -0.19
N PRO A 570 33.60 -10.93 -1.51
CA PRO A 570 32.43 -10.64 -2.32
C PRO A 570 31.54 -11.90 -2.44
N GLY A 571 30.24 -11.68 -2.55
CA GLY A 571 29.28 -12.72 -2.97
C GLY A 571 29.52 -13.16 -4.41
N SER A 572 28.93 -14.29 -4.81
CA SER A 572 28.88 -14.66 -6.23
C SER A 572 28.06 -13.64 -7.04
N GLU A 573 28.20 -13.66 -8.37
CA GLU A 573 27.35 -12.86 -9.28
C GLU A 573 25.85 -13.13 -9.09
N SER A 574 25.48 -14.30 -8.54
CA SER A 574 24.11 -14.68 -8.22
C SER A 574 23.64 -14.22 -6.82
N GLY A 575 24.46 -13.47 -6.08
CA GLY A 575 24.14 -12.99 -4.74
C GLY A 575 24.17 -14.07 -3.64
N LEU A 576 24.83 -15.21 -3.89
CA LEU A 576 24.98 -16.32 -2.93
C LEU A 576 26.40 -16.37 -2.37
N PHE A 577 26.58 -16.92 -1.17
CA PHE A 577 27.92 -17.12 -0.59
C PHE A 577 28.59 -18.41 -1.08
N GLN A 578 27.79 -19.45 -1.35
CA GLN A 578 28.20 -20.79 -1.72
C GLN A 578 29.12 -21.46 -0.67
N PRO A 579 28.65 -21.69 0.56
CA PRO A 579 29.50 -22.10 1.69
C PRO A 579 30.18 -23.47 1.53
N HIS A 580 29.65 -24.33 0.67
CA HIS A 580 30.14 -25.68 0.40
C HIS A 580 31.19 -25.74 -0.70
N GLU A 581 31.28 -24.70 -1.53
CA GLU A 581 32.21 -24.67 -2.65
C GLU A 581 33.65 -24.62 -2.15
N LYS A 582 34.54 -25.24 -2.92
CA LYS A 582 35.97 -25.25 -2.64
C LYS A 582 36.53 -23.85 -2.85
N ALA A 583 37.31 -23.37 -1.89
CA ALA A 583 37.95 -22.06 -2.00
C ALA A 583 39.08 -22.08 -3.02
N LYS A 584 39.13 -21.07 -3.88
CA LYS A 584 40.27 -20.81 -4.78
C LYS A 584 41.42 -20.16 -4.02
N ARG A 585 42.64 -20.37 -4.50
CA ARG A 585 43.87 -19.79 -3.92
C ARG A 585 43.86 -18.26 -3.98
N GLY A 586 43.43 -17.69 -5.11
CA GLY A 586 43.30 -16.24 -5.30
C GLY A 586 42.31 -15.61 -4.32
N ASP A 587 41.09 -16.15 -4.23
CA ASP A 587 40.05 -15.71 -3.28
C ASP A 587 40.56 -15.67 -1.85
N PHE A 588 41.30 -16.70 -1.45
CA PHE A 588 41.82 -16.81 -0.10
C PHE A 588 42.89 -15.77 0.23
N VAL A 589 43.80 -15.50 -0.71
CA VAL A 589 44.83 -14.47 -0.52
C VAL A 589 44.20 -13.08 -0.43
N VAL A 590 43.25 -12.77 -1.32
CA VAL A 590 42.48 -11.52 -1.27
C VAL A 590 41.84 -11.35 0.10
N ALA A 591 41.11 -12.36 0.57
CA ALA A 591 40.45 -12.31 1.86
C ALA A 591 41.45 -12.16 3.03
N THR A 592 42.59 -12.85 2.99
CA THR A 592 43.62 -12.78 4.03
C THR A 592 44.21 -11.37 4.13
N ILE A 593 44.61 -10.79 3.00
CA ILE A 593 45.23 -9.46 2.95
C ILE A 593 44.26 -8.38 3.39
N ARG A 594 43.01 -8.42 2.91
CA ARG A 594 41.97 -7.46 3.32
C ARG A 594 41.59 -7.61 4.78
N THR A 595 41.47 -8.85 5.29
CA THR A 595 41.09 -9.10 6.69
C THR A 595 42.16 -8.59 7.66
N LEU A 596 43.44 -8.80 7.34
CA LEU A 596 44.57 -8.38 8.18
C LEU A 596 45.04 -6.95 7.90
N GLY A 597 44.43 -6.24 6.93
CA GLY A 597 44.79 -4.88 6.57
C GLY A 597 46.24 -4.73 6.07
N LEU A 598 46.81 -5.76 5.44
CA LEU A 598 48.20 -5.75 5.01
C LEU A 598 48.38 -4.89 3.76
N PHE A 599 49.44 -4.09 3.73
CA PHE A 599 49.74 -3.19 2.62
C PHE A 599 51.24 -3.22 2.29
N SER A 600 51.58 -3.19 1.00
CA SER A 600 52.95 -3.07 0.51
C SER A 600 52.97 -2.58 -0.93
N GLU A 601 53.96 -1.74 -1.29
CA GLU A 601 54.24 -1.46 -2.70
C GLU A 601 55.05 -2.61 -3.31
N PHE A 602 54.58 -3.16 -4.42
CA PHE A 602 55.23 -4.24 -5.14
C PHE A 602 55.58 -3.82 -6.57
N ASP A 603 56.69 -4.36 -7.05
CA ASP A 603 57.31 -4.07 -8.34
C ASP A 603 57.26 -5.26 -9.31
N GLU A 604 56.91 -6.44 -8.81
CA GLU A 604 56.78 -7.67 -9.59
C GLU A 604 55.63 -8.55 -9.05
N ASN A 605 54.91 -9.21 -9.95
CA ASN A 605 53.89 -10.21 -9.61
C ASN A 605 54.25 -11.61 -10.16
N PHE A 606 53.38 -12.62 -9.98
CA PHE A 606 53.55 -13.94 -10.58
C PHE A 606 53.23 -13.90 -12.09
N LEU A 607 53.78 -14.84 -12.87
CA LEU A 607 53.62 -14.84 -14.33
C LEU A 607 52.21 -15.22 -14.82
N ASP A 608 51.37 -15.73 -13.92
CA ASP A 608 49.99 -16.14 -14.15
C ASP A 608 48.99 -15.26 -13.39
N VAL A 609 49.37 -14.02 -13.08
CA VAL A 609 48.54 -13.01 -12.42
C VAL A 609 48.67 -11.70 -13.19
N PHE A 610 47.58 -11.24 -13.79
CA PHE A 610 47.54 -10.13 -14.75
C PHE A 610 46.88 -8.89 -14.13
N GLU A 611 47.24 -7.69 -14.61
CA GLU A 611 46.79 -6.39 -14.04
C GLU A 611 45.26 -6.24 -13.97
N ASP A 612 44.52 -6.87 -14.89
CA ASP A 612 43.06 -6.82 -14.95
C ASP A 612 42.38 -7.84 -14.00
N ASP A 613 43.14 -8.72 -13.34
CA ASP A 613 42.58 -9.70 -12.42
C ASP A 613 42.18 -9.05 -11.09
N TYR A 614 41.01 -9.41 -10.56
CA TYR A 614 40.49 -8.83 -9.30
C TYR A 614 41.36 -9.10 -8.06
N TYR A 615 42.29 -10.05 -8.15
CA TYR A 615 43.24 -10.44 -7.09
C TYR A 615 44.66 -9.92 -7.33
N TYR A 616 44.88 -9.12 -8.38
CA TYR A 616 46.21 -8.69 -8.81
C TYR A 616 46.99 -8.03 -7.67
N ASP A 617 46.38 -7.02 -7.04
CA ASP A 617 47.00 -6.23 -5.98
C ASP A 617 47.29 -7.06 -4.74
N GLU A 618 46.32 -7.81 -4.22
CA GLU A 618 46.49 -8.58 -2.99
C GLU A 618 47.51 -9.72 -3.15
N ILE A 619 47.59 -10.35 -4.32
CA ILE A 619 48.64 -11.34 -4.59
C ILE A 619 50.01 -10.68 -4.72
N GLY A 620 50.11 -9.52 -5.38
CA GLY A 620 51.35 -8.74 -5.48
C GLY A 620 51.88 -8.33 -4.10
N ILE A 621 51.02 -7.79 -3.25
CA ILE A 621 51.31 -7.46 -1.84
C ILE A 621 51.81 -8.72 -1.11
N SER A 622 51.09 -9.83 -1.24
CA SER A 622 51.45 -11.09 -0.56
C SER A 622 52.80 -11.63 -1.00
N LYS A 623 53.14 -11.49 -2.28
CA LYS A 623 54.46 -11.87 -2.81
C LYS A 623 55.55 -10.98 -2.23
N LYS A 624 55.32 -9.67 -2.19
CA LYS A 624 56.29 -8.69 -1.67
C LYS A 624 56.57 -8.90 -0.18
N LEU A 625 55.52 -9.19 0.59
CA LEU A 625 55.63 -9.49 2.02
C LEU A 625 56.21 -10.88 2.31
N GLY A 626 56.46 -11.71 1.29
CA GLY A 626 57.01 -13.05 1.46
C GLY A 626 56.03 -14.07 2.04
N ILE A 627 54.73 -13.76 2.02
CA ILE A 627 53.66 -14.67 2.48
C ILE A 627 53.55 -15.86 1.52
N ILE A 628 53.59 -15.55 0.23
CA ILE A 628 53.56 -16.51 -0.88
C ILE A 628 54.79 -16.29 -1.76
N GLY A 629 55.24 -17.33 -2.47
CA GLY A 629 56.46 -17.26 -3.28
C GLY A 629 56.47 -18.30 -4.39
N GLY A 630 57.42 -18.15 -5.32
CA GLY A 630 57.53 -18.98 -6.53
C GLY A 630 57.43 -18.17 -7.82
N LYS A 631 57.43 -18.87 -8.96
CA LYS A 631 57.34 -18.27 -10.30
C LYS A 631 55.89 -18.16 -10.80
N TYR A 632 55.04 -19.12 -10.46
CA TYR A 632 53.61 -19.19 -10.75
C TYR A 632 52.84 -19.38 -9.44
N PHE A 633 51.65 -18.80 -9.33
CA PHE A 633 50.83 -18.86 -8.11
C PHE A 633 49.62 -19.79 -8.21
N HIS A 634 49.08 -19.96 -9.41
CA HIS A 634 47.88 -20.72 -9.75
C HIS A 634 46.62 -20.23 -9.01
N PRO A 635 46.19 -18.97 -9.21
CA PRO A 635 45.12 -18.35 -8.43
C PRO A 635 43.76 -19.07 -8.55
N ASP A 636 43.49 -19.70 -9.70
CA ASP A 636 42.22 -20.40 -9.97
C ASP A 636 42.16 -21.84 -9.44
N GLU A 637 43.27 -22.39 -8.97
CA GLU A 637 43.28 -23.72 -8.35
C GLU A 637 42.68 -23.68 -6.94
N TYR A 638 42.13 -24.81 -6.51
CA TYR A 638 41.59 -24.95 -5.17
C TYR A 638 42.70 -25.09 -4.13
N ILE A 639 42.51 -24.49 -2.96
CA ILE A 639 43.50 -24.51 -1.89
C ILE A 639 43.25 -25.65 -0.89
N THR A 640 44.29 -26.39 -0.53
CA THR A 640 44.22 -27.40 0.54
C THR A 640 44.26 -26.73 1.91
N ARG A 641 43.75 -27.44 2.93
CA ARG A 641 43.73 -26.92 4.31
C ARG A 641 45.12 -26.63 4.85
N GLU A 642 46.12 -27.45 4.53
CA GLU A 642 47.51 -27.19 4.97
C GLU A 642 48.14 -25.97 4.28
N GLU A 643 47.88 -25.77 2.98
CA GLU A 643 48.38 -24.58 2.26
C GLU A 643 47.75 -23.30 2.80
N MET A 644 46.44 -23.34 3.04
CA MET A 644 45.67 -22.26 3.65
C MET A 644 46.27 -21.85 5.01
N ILE A 645 46.60 -22.85 5.84
CA ILE A 645 47.21 -22.66 7.16
C ILE A 645 48.62 -22.04 7.05
N VAL A 646 49.43 -22.49 6.09
CA VAL A 646 50.78 -21.95 5.88
C VAL A 646 50.73 -20.47 5.48
N ILE A 647 49.83 -20.10 4.57
CA ILE A 647 49.66 -18.71 4.15
C ILE A 647 49.23 -17.84 5.33
N LEU A 648 48.26 -18.27 6.16
CA LEU A 648 47.83 -17.50 7.33
C LEU A 648 48.94 -17.32 8.35
N ALA A 649 49.66 -18.41 8.67
CA ALA A 649 50.76 -18.33 9.64
C ALA A 649 51.86 -17.35 9.17
N ARG A 650 52.12 -17.28 7.86
CA ARG A 650 53.07 -16.32 7.30
C ARG A 650 52.50 -14.90 7.28
N ALA A 651 51.25 -14.72 6.89
CA ALA A 651 50.59 -13.41 6.89
C ALA A 651 50.57 -12.81 8.30
N LEU A 652 50.31 -13.63 9.30
CA LEU A 652 50.38 -13.20 10.69
C LEU A 652 51.82 -12.93 11.14
N ALA A 653 52.81 -13.72 10.71
CA ALA A 653 54.21 -13.41 11.00
C ALA A 653 54.71 -12.10 10.35
N THR A 654 54.05 -11.63 9.28
CA THR A 654 54.34 -10.33 8.65
C THR A 654 53.59 -9.16 9.25
N SER A 655 52.59 -9.44 10.08
CA SER A 655 51.81 -8.43 10.79
C SER A 655 52.50 -8.05 12.11
N GLU A 656 52.08 -6.94 12.74
CA GLU A 656 52.58 -6.55 14.06
C GLU A 656 52.14 -7.52 15.19
N TYR A 657 51.36 -8.55 14.85
CA TYR A 657 50.84 -9.53 15.79
C TYR A 657 51.92 -10.58 16.12
N GLY A 658 52.38 -10.57 17.37
CA GLY A 658 53.45 -11.43 17.88
C GLY A 658 53.07 -12.90 17.90
N ILE A 659 53.44 -13.63 16.84
CA ILE A 659 53.32 -15.09 16.77
C ILE A 659 54.67 -15.74 17.05
N GLU A 660 54.72 -16.49 18.15
CA GLU A 660 55.92 -17.21 18.57
C GLU A 660 55.99 -18.63 17.98
N PRO A 661 57.19 -19.15 17.67
CA PRO A 661 57.37 -20.54 17.26
C PRO A 661 56.81 -21.52 18.30
N VAL A 662 56.03 -22.49 17.85
CA VAL A 662 55.39 -23.49 18.70
C VAL A 662 56.05 -24.86 18.56
N ASN A 663 56.21 -25.57 19.68
CA ASN A 663 56.66 -26.95 19.66
C ASN A 663 55.63 -27.86 18.96
N GLU A 664 56.05 -28.54 17.90
CA GLU A 664 55.20 -29.42 17.08
C GLU A 664 54.58 -30.61 17.84
N ARG A 665 55.01 -30.90 19.09
CA ARG A 665 54.39 -31.92 19.94
C ARG A 665 52.88 -31.69 20.14
N ILE A 666 52.41 -30.44 20.01
CA ILE A 666 50.97 -30.12 20.04
C ILE A 666 50.18 -30.85 18.96
N LEU A 667 50.81 -31.18 17.82
CA LEU A 667 50.16 -31.87 16.70
C LEU A 667 49.71 -33.29 17.03
N LYS A 668 50.29 -33.92 18.06
CA LYS A 668 49.89 -35.26 18.54
C LYS A 668 48.45 -35.35 19.03
N GLN A 669 47.79 -34.21 19.24
CA GLN A 669 46.36 -34.19 19.54
C GLN A 669 45.49 -34.57 18.33
N TYR A 670 46.04 -34.52 17.11
CA TYR A 670 45.32 -34.84 15.89
C TYR A 670 45.64 -36.26 15.41
N ALA A 671 44.60 -37.02 15.07
CA ALA A 671 44.74 -38.41 14.65
C ALA A 671 45.44 -38.57 13.29
N ASP A 672 45.38 -37.53 12.45
CA ASP A 672 45.97 -37.46 11.10
C ASP A 672 47.25 -36.62 11.05
N GLU A 673 47.97 -36.45 12.18
CA GLU A 673 49.18 -35.62 12.21
C GLU A 673 50.28 -36.07 11.24
N SER A 674 50.29 -37.36 10.87
CA SER A 674 51.24 -37.96 9.94
C SER A 674 50.97 -37.58 8.48
N GLU A 675 49.76 -37.09 8.15
CA GLU A 675 49.39 -36.63 6.81
C GLU A 675 49.82 -35.17 6.55
N ILE A 676 50.17 -34.42 7.60
CA ILE A 676 50.62 -33.04 7.50
C ILE A 676 52.00 -33.01 6.84
N SER A 677 52.13 -32.32 5.71
CA SER A 677 53.42 -32.20 5.03
C SER A 677 54.45 -31.53 5.92
N SER A 678 55.71 -31.97 5.84
CA SER A 678 56.82 -31.46 6.65
C SER A 678 56.95 -29.93 6.62
N HIS A 679 56.73 -29.31 5.46
CA HIS A 679 56.78 -27.85 5.29
C HIS A 679 55.63 -27.11 5.99
N ALA A 680 54.50 -27.78 6.24
CA ALA A 680 53.31 -27.18 6.84
C ALA A 680 53.24 -27.39 8.37
N ARG A 681 53.98 -28.37 8.92
CA ARG A 681 53.94 -28.71 10.35
C ARG A 681 54.16 -27.51 11.29
N PRO A 682 55.13 -26.62 11.06
CA PRO A 682 55.32 -25.46 11.94
C PRO A 682 54.10 -24.53 11.95
N ALA A 683 53.53 -24.27 10.77
CA ALA A 683 52.33 -23.42 10.64
C ALA A 683 51.11 -24.07 11.30
N VAL A 684 50.89 -25.37 11.10
CA VAL A 684 49.76 -26.08 11.75
C VAL A 684 49.93 -26.07 13.28
N ALA A 685 51.15 -26.24 13.79
CA ALA A 685 51.40 -26.21 15.23
C ALA A 685 51.09 -24.83 15.83
N ILE A 686 51.49 -23.75 15.14
CA ILE A 686 51.15 -22.37 15.50
C ILE A 686 49.64 -22.18 15.52
N MET A 687 48.96 -22.43 14.40
CA MET A 687 47.52 -22.16 14.28
C MET A 687 46.68 -23.02 15.24
N ALA A 688 47.15 -24.21 15.60
CA ALA A 688 46.53 -25.05 16.63
C ALA A 688 46.72 -24.49 18.05
N LYS A 689 47.91 -23.97 18.37
CA LYS A 689 48.22 -23.41 19.70
C LYS A 689 47.39 -22.19 20.04
N TYR A 690 47.19 -21.30 19.07
CA TYR A 690 46.37 -20.10 19.21
C TYR A 690 44.86 -20.39 19.04
N GLY A 691 44.48 -21.65 18.75
CA GLY A 691 43.08 -22.04 18.66
C GLY A 691 42.37 -21.58 17.38
N TYR A 692 43.08 -20.97 16.43
CA TYR A 692 42.55 -20.58 15.13
C TYR A 692 42.13 -21.80 14.31
N VAL A 693 42.92 -22.88 14.39
CA VAL A 693 42.62 -24.17 13.76
C VAL A 693 42.37 -25.22 14.84
N GLN A 694 41.14 -25.71 14.93
CA GLN A 694 40.73 -26.68 15.96
C GLN A 694 40.60 -28.12 15.44
N GLY A 695 40.58 -28.30 14.11
CA GLY A 695 40.26 -29.58 13.48
C GLY A 695 38.77 -29.93 13.55
N ASN A 696 38.40 -31.09 12.99
CA ASN A 696 37.06 -31.65 13.01
C ASN A 696 37.15 -33.12 13.42
N ASN A 697 36.41 -33.52 14.45
CA ASN A 697 36.46 -34.88 15.04
C ASN A 697 37.90 -35.36 15.37
N GLY A 698 38.76 -34.44 15.83
CA GLY A 698 40.14 -34.75 16.17
C GLY A 698 41.10 -34.87 14.98
N CYS A 699 40.70 -34.45 13.78
CA CYS A 699 41.55 -34.45 12.58
C CYS A 699 41.69 -33.05 11.96
N ILE A 700 42.80 -32.77 11.28
CA ILE A 700 43.02 -31.51 10.53
C ILE A 700 42.52 -31.60 9.08
N PHE A 701 42.57 -32.79 8.48
CA PHE A 701 42.39 -33.09 7.06
C PHE A 701 43.31 -32.27 6.15
N PRO A 702 44.64 -32.35 6.32
CA PRO A 702 45.59 -31.42 5.70
C PRO A 702 45.51 -31.41 4.16
N LYS A 703 45.22 -32.56 3.54
CA LYS A 703 45.14 -32.72 2.08
C LYS A 703 43.76 -32.40 1.49
N LYS A 704 42.74 -32.18 2.31
CA LYS A 704 41.39 -31.84 1.82
C LYS A 704 41.37 -30.38 1.37
N PHE A 705 40.64 -30.09 0.28
CA PHE A 705 40.35 -28.70 -0.10
C PHE A 705 39.50 -28.01 0.97
N ALA A 706 39.86 -26.78 1.31
CA ALA A 706 39.08 -25.96 2.22
C ALA A 706 37.81 -25.47 1.53
N THR A 707 36.69 -25.42 2.26
CA THR A 707 35.46 -24.78 1.75
C THR A 707 35.44 -23.29 2.06
N ARG A 708 34.59 -22.54 1.36
CA ARG A 708 34.37 -21.12 1.62
C ARG A 708 33.98 -20.84 3.08
N ALA A 709 33.07 -21.64 3.66
CA ALA A 709 32.66 -21.49 5.05
C ALA A 709 33.77 -21.80 6.06
N GLU A 710 34.56 -22.86 5.84
CA GLU A 710 35.67 -23.23 6.73
C GLU A 710 36.75 -22.14 6.78
N MET A 711 37.08 -21.58 5.61
CA MET A 711 38.02 -20.48 5.46
C MET A 711 37.53 -19.22 6.21
N SER A 712 36.26 -18.85 6.05
CA SER A 712 35.69 -17.70 6.76
C SER A 712 35.80 -17.84 8.27
N VAL A 713 35.47 -19.01 8.83
CA VAL A 713 35.53 -19.23 10.28
C VAL A 713 36.95 -19.12 10.83
N ILE A 714 37.95 -19.61 10.10
CA ILE A 714 39.35 -19.51 10.55
C ILE A 714 39.83 -18.05 10.51
N LEU A 715 39.56 -17.33 9.42
CA LEU A 715 39.89 -15.90 9.31
C LEU A 715 39.19 -15.07 10.39
N HIS A 716 37.92 -15.33 10.65
CA HIS A 716 37.17 -14.61 11.66
C HIS A 716 37.67 -14.86 13.09
N ARG A 717 38.10 -16.08 13.42
CA ARG A 717 38.72 -16.36 14.73
C ARG A 717 40.02 -15.60 14.93
N ILE A 718 40.85 -15.54 13.89
CA ILE A 718 42.08 -14.74 13.90
C ILE A 718 41.72 -13.29 14.16
N LEU A 719 40.75 -12.76 13.38
CA LEU A 719 40.27 -11.40 13.48
C LEU A 719 39.76 -11.05 14.89
N GLN A 720 38.95 -11.91 15.51
CA GLN A 720 38.45 -11.72 16.86
C GLN A 720 39.55 -11.68 17.93
N ASP A 721 40.68 -12.35 17.69
CA ASP A 721 41.80 -12.38 18.62
C ASP A 721 42.71 -11.15 18.47
N ILE A 722 42.89 -10.65 17.24
CA ILE A 722 43.69 -9.44 16.97
C ILE A 722 42.96 -8.12 17.26
N GLU A 723 41.62 -8.15 17.39
CA GLU A 723 40.80 -6.99 17.74
C GLU A 723 40.44 -6.89 19.23
N GLN A 724 40.79 -7.91 20.02
CA GLN A 724 40.74 -7.87 21.48
C GLN A 724 41.97 -7.17 22.06
#